data_AF-A0A938MVD2-F1
#
_entry.id   AF-A0A938MVD2-F1
#
_cell.length_a   1.000
_cell.length_b   1.000
_cell.length_c   1.000
_cell.angle_alpha   90.00
_cell.angle_beta   90.00
_cell.angle_gamma   90.00
#
_symmetry.space_group_name_H-M   'P 1'
#
loop_
_entity.id
_entity.type
_entity.pdbx_description
1 polymer ?
#
loop_
_entity_poly.entity_id
_entity_poly.type
_entity_poly.pdbx_seq_one_letter_code
_entity_poly.pdbx_strand_id
1 'polypeptide(L)'
;HAGAASPPTQPFLSGPVTADTPAQLVSFDVTGQKWLRLVSVVDHGAGNCHIWGEARLLAADGTETRLRDLKPVLTIVGWGELLSDRNWKDQPLTIGERQFAHGIWLHANSDICYALNGRYVRFEAWYGLDAARRQGQARFQVRCEGPNPLPGVWAALAKDYPLQSAEFVKDTGGHHLEWFTVGESTNGDSAVVRRALSPLGSGGDGLHRQHRALTDQRVPADDPQWLELYERIVRYRRCRAEFERIWIADVRRAWERSLDDLLEVPMESAEARWEASESRARRIAQRLPVDEPVDVAALRASIESLAAGMPGRFSGGEHLLERLEGRAARWEHVFASAAAGDEAAESQLAEVAGEVREFRRAILLAVDGMPEYFQQPAHAGLEEEWGRQYAALSRDLANRGHFETVSTTTYRRESLIAAEDRDPVDVVLRRTAALLADLRRKPAVAELEQLARSLAALRTAAAAIPLENSEARRALHADACRLRREIAFHNPLLDFDQILFIKRHRALFNHMCDQYYGMAATPGGGLFVLSQPFGSEPRVRDVLESATVQHGRLQGQRLSGGPNVPPAVSFDGEGNRRGEEGTGGSFLSPDLAYDGTQILFAYVECTGDMRHHHHVDPTRGHWDEGRCYHIFRVNADGSDLRQLTDGTFNDFDPCWLPNGRIAFISERRGGYLRCGRVCPTYTLFDMAADGTDITCLSFHETNEWHPSVTNDGRIVWTRWDYVDRHGCTAHVPWLTGLDGRDPRAMHGNFAPRQGRPDMEVDCRAIPGSHKFVATAAPHHGQAYGSLVIVDPHVADDDGMGPVRRFTPEVSFPETEGGGQVYGTPWPLSEDYHLCVYDAAMQPGGGFQGGAVLRGDYGIYLVDAFGNRELIYRDPEIGCLSPIPLRPRPMPAANSQLVKRGPETNPAARATAPGESTDRVGEMVVVNVYEGLKPWPEGTKITHLRVLQVLPMSVPSGRPPHETGLRVATAGDSVVPVRHVLGTVPVEADGSVFCTVPANKELFFQAVDERGLAVQSMRSATHVHEGDRLVCAGCHDRRHHVGEAQKSVPLALLREPSQLQPDLDGSNPFSYPRLVQPVLDRKCVECHAENADRAPNLAREPIARKWYASYGNLVERFGFHDYQDGYRTTPGQFGARASKLYDLLQKGHYDVQLTDEELHRLTLWLDCASMFYGVYEDEQGQA
;
A
#
# COMPACT_ATOMS: atom_id res chain seq x y z
N HIS A 1 -23.57 18.83 41.40
CA HIS A 1 -24.52 18.57 42.51
C HIS A 1 -25.28 17.26 42.28
N ALA A 2 -24.93 16.21 43.03
CA ALA A 2 -25.60 14.90 42.99
C ALA A 2 -26.54 14.77 44.20
N GLY A 3 -27.85 14.73 43.95
CA GLY A 3 -28.85 14.45 44.98
C GLY A 3 -29.16 12.95 45.04
N ALA A 4 -28.75 12.31 46.14
CA ALA A 4 -29.08 10.96 46.63
C ALA A 4 -29.64 9.98 45.57
N ALA A 5 -28.77 9.08 45.13
CA ALA A 5 -29.10 7.99 44.21
C ALA A 5 -30.05 6.98 44.88
N SER A 6 -31.17 6.71 44.23
CA SER A 6 -31.94 5.48 44.42
C SER A 6 -31.01 4.27 44.15
N PRO A 7 -31.22 3.10 44.77
CA PRO A 7 -30.35 1.93 44.59
C PRO A 7 -30.16 1.62 43.10
N PRO A 8 -28.93 1.27 42.65
CA PRO A 8 -28.61 1.18 41.23
C PRO A 8 -29.34 -0.01 40.60
N THR A 9 -30.29 0.27 39.71
CA THR A 9 -30.75 -0.72 38.74
C THR A 9 -29.58 -0.98 37.78
N GLN A 10 -29.16 -2.25 37.64
CA GLN A 10 -28.08 -2.62 36.71
C GLN A 10 -28.41 -2.10 35.30
N PRO A 11 -27.49 -1.38 34.62
CA PRO A 11 -27.78 -0.83 33.29
C PRO A 11 -27.97 -1.96 32.28
N PHE A 12 -28.90 -1.76 31.34
CA PHE A 12 -29.01 -2.63 30.18
C PHE A 12 -27.90 -2.30 29.19
N LEU A 13 -27.18 -3.32 28.72
CA LEU A 13 -26.20 -3.24 27.65
C LEU A 13 -26.52 -4.34 26.65
N SER A 14 -26.75 -3.94 25.40
CA SER A 14 -26.96 -4.91 24.33
C SER A 14 -25.65 -5.64 23.98
N GLY A 15 -25.78 -6.83 23.41
CA GLY A 15 -24.71 -7.40 22.57
C GLY A 15 -24.42 -6.50 21.35
N PRO A 16 -23.43 -6.84 20.53
CA PRO A 16 -23.23 -6.15 19.26
C PRO A 16 -24.48 -6.27 18.37
N VAL A 17 -24.90 -5.14 17.83
CA VAL A 17 -26.06 -4.92 16.98
C VAL A 17 -25.56 -4.47 15.63
N THR A 18 -25.90 -5.23 14.60
CA THR A 18 -25.59 -4.95 13.20
C THR A 18 -26.88 -4.58 12.45
N ALA A 19 -26.76 -4.17 11.19
CA ALA A 19 -27.91 -3.84 10.35
C ALA A 19 -28.93 -4.97 10.20
N ASP A 20 -28.46 -6.19 10.44
CA ASP A 20 -29.23 -7.42 10.28
C ASP A 20 -29.69 -7.98 11.62
N THR A 21 -29.28 -7.36 12.72
CA THR A 21 -29.86 -7.65 14.03
C THR A 21 -31.31 -7.20 14.00
N PRO A 22 -32.29 -8.12 14.14
CA PRO A 22 -33.69 -7.74 14.16
C PRO A 22 -33.95 -6.77 15.30
N ALA A 23 -35.03 -6.00 15.19
CA ALA A 23 -35.50 -5.21 16.31
C ALA A 23 -35.51 -6.06 17.60
N GLN A 24 -34.78 -5.61 18.62
CA GLN A 24 -34.76 -6.27 19.92
C GLN A 24 -35.53 -5.43 20.92
N LEU A 25 -36.42 -6.08 21.68
CA LEU A 25 -37.18 -5.41 22.73
C LEU A 25 -36.34 -5.35 24.01
N VAL A 26 -36.14 -4.14 24.52
CA VAL A 26 -35.70 -3.93 25.90
C VAL A 26 -36.91 -3.57 26.76
N SER A 27 -37.03 -4.21 27.92
CA SER A 27 -37.96 -3.85 29.00
C SER A 27 -37.16 -3.66 30.27
N PHE A 28 -37.26 -2.47 30.88
CA PHE A 28 -36.35 -2.01 31.93
C PHE A 28 -37.11 -1.37 33.10
N ASP A 29 -36.81 -1.79 34.33
CA ASP A 29 -37.44 -1.24 35.54
C ASP A 29 -36.86 0.16 35.86
N VAL A 30 -37.75 1.16 35.96
CA VAL A 30 -37.40 2.55 36.27
C VAL A 30 -38.07 3.06 37.54
N THR A 31 -38.56 2.15 38.39
CA THR A 31 -39.28 2.48 39.63
C THR A 31 -38.47 3.38 40.54
N GLY A 32 -39.03 4.54 40.89
CA GLY A 32 -38.38 5.52 41.77
C GLY A 32 -37.17 6.23 41.15
N GLN A 33 -36.91 6.05 39.86
CA GLN A 33 -35.79 6.67 39.17
C GLN A 33 -36.14 8.08 38.71
N LYS A 34 -35.17 8.99 38.82
CA LYS A 34 -35.32 10.39 38.42
C LYS A 34 -35.06 10.61 36.93
N TRP A 35 -34.27 9.73 36.31
CA TRP A 35 -33.75 9.89 34.95
C TRP A 35 -33.84 8.58 34.16
N LEU A 36 -34.10 8.68 32.86
CA LEU A 36 -33.93 7.61 31.89
C LEU A 36 -32.91 8.08 30.86
N ARG A 37 -31.95 7.23 30.53
CA ARG A 37 -30.88 7.55 29.60
C ARG A 37 -30.66 6.43 28.59
N LEU A 38 -30.63 6.81 27.32
CA LEU A 38 -30.50 5.92 26.17
C LEU A 38 -29.19 6.27 25.44
N VAL A 39 -28.25 5.33 25.38
CA VAL A 39 -26.94 5.52 24.75
C VAL A 39 -26.81 4.53 23.60
N SER A 40 -26.22 4.95 22.48
CA SER A 40 -25.84 4.02 21.43
C SER A 40 -24.49 4.38 20.80
N VAL A 41 -23.64 3.39 20.53
CA VAL A 41 -22.23 3.58 20.13
C VAL A 41 -21.93 2.69 18.93
N VAL A 42 -21.19 3.20 17.95
CA VAL A 42 -20.64 2.44 16.82
C VAL A 42 -19.35 1.77 17.30
N ASP A 43 -19.30 0.45 17.24
CA ASP A 43 -18.10 -0.33 17.55
C ASP A 43 -17.12 -0.24 16.37
N HIS A 44 -17.56 -0.59 15.14
CA HIS A 44 -16.73 -0.58 13.92
C HIS A 44 -17.59 -0.31 12.66
N GLY A 45 -17.00 0.30 11.61
CA GLY A 45 -17.66 0.53 10.31
C GLY A 45 -18.61 1.74 10.26
N ALA A 46 -19.35 1.93 9.16
CA ALA A 46 -20.16 3.13 8.90
C ALA A 46 -21.59 3.09 9.50
N GLY A 47 -21.77 2.34 10.60
CA GLY A 47 -23.08 1.96 11.17
C GLY A 47 -23.59 2.95 12.16
N ASN A 48 -23.73 4.19 11.74
CA ASN A 48 -24.12 5.27 12.62
C ASN A 48 -25.60 5.60 12.60
N CYS A 49 -26.48 4.96 11.83
CA CYS A 49 -27.92 5.31 11.81
C CYS A 49 -28.75 4.38 12.72
N HIS A 50 -29.20 4.86 13.88
CA HIS A 50 -29.78 4.02 14.93
C HIS A 50 -31.23 4.42 15.25
N ILE A 51 -32.04 3.44 15.68
CA ILE A 51 -33.47 3.58 15.97
C ILE A 51 -33.80 3.07 17.38
N TRP A 52 -34.67 3.80 18.07
CA TRP A 52 -35.44 3.36 19.23
C TRP A 52 -36.94 3.36 18.86
N GLY A 53 -37.44 2.22 18.40
CA GLY A 53 -38.82 2.02 17.93
C GLY A 53 -39.81 1.81 19.07
N GLU A 54 -41.01 2.40 18.96
CA GLU A 54 -42.12 2.31 19.92
C GLU A 54 -41.73 2.57 21.38
N ALA A 55 -40.74 3.44 21.59
CA ALA A 55 -40.20 3.71 22.92
C ALA A 55 -41.24 4.38 23.85
N ARG A 56 -41.52 3.75 24.99
CA ARG A 56 -42.58 4.16 25.94
C ARG A 56 -42.22 3.94 27.41
N LEU A 57 -42.90 4.69 28.28
CA LEU A 57 -42.82 4.62 29.74
C LEU A 57 -44.19 4.27 30.32
N LEU A 58 -44.21 3.44 31.36
CA LEU A 58 -45.42 2.97 32.05
C LEU A 58 -45.39 3.45 33.50
N ALA A 59 -46.46 4.11 33.95
CA ALA A 59 -46.69 4.50 35.34
C ALA A 59 -47.31 3.35 36.16
N ALA A 60 -47.27 3.45 37.49
CA ALA A 60 -47.76 2.39 38.38
C ALA A 60 -49.28 2.12 38.23
N ASP A 61 -50.04 3.10 37.75
CA ASP A 61 -51.49 2.99 37.46
C ASP A 61 -51.80 2.41 36.07
N GLY A 62 -50.76 2.04 35.30
CA GLY A 62 -50.89 1.51 33.95
C GLY A 62 -50.90 2.56 32.84
N THR A 63 -50.80 3.86 33.16
CA THR A 63 -50.75 4.93 32.14
C THR A 63 -49.46 4.86 31.32
N GLU A 64 -49.60 4.91 29.99
CA GLU A 64 -48.48 4.91 29.05
C GLU A 64 -48.13 6.34 28.60
N THR A 65 -46.83 6.66 28.53
CA THR A 65 -46.29 7.88 27.93
C THR A 65 -45.24 7.51 26.87
N ARG A 66 -45.43 7.93 25.63
CA ARG A 66 -44.44 7.69 24.56
C ARG A 66 -43.27 8.66 24.71
N LEU A 67 -42.05 8.18 24.45
CA LEU A 67 -40.86 9.02 24.62
C LEU A 67 -40.85 10.24 23.69
N ARG A 68 -41.39 10.11 22.48
CA ARG A 68 -41.49 11.22 21.51
C ARG A 68 -42.33 12.40 22.02
N ASP A 69 -43.24 12.16 22.96
CA ASP A 69 -44.14 13.19 23.49
C ASP A 69 -43.50 13.89 24.71
N LEU A 70 -42.33 13.42 25.16
CA LEU A 70 -41.51 14.06 26.18
C LEU A 70 -40.38 14.85 25.53
N LYS A 71 -40.06 16.01 26.10
CA LYS A 71 -38.85 16.75 25.72
C LYS A 71 -37.65 16.17 26.46
N PRO A 72 -36.61 15.65 25.77
CA PRO A 72 -35.39 15.22 26.45
C PRO A 72 -34.67 16.40 27.10
N VAL A 73 -34.02 16.14 28.23
CA VAL A 73 -33.17 17.12 28.95
C VAL A 73 -31.74 17.16 28.39
N LEU A 74 -31.31 16.12 27.68
CA LEU A 74 -30.04 16.05 26.95
C LEU A 74 -30.26 15.28 25.64
N THR A 75 -29.66 15.76 24.55
CA THR A 75 -29.61 15.07 23.26
C THR A 75 -28.25 15.31 22.62
N ILE A 76 -27.46 14.24 22.45
CA ILE A 76 -26.19 14.22 21.74
C ILE A 76 -26.30 13.16 20.65
N VAL A 77 -25.88 13.49 19.43
CA VAL A 77 -25.87 12.60 18.26
C VAL A 77 -24.57 12.81 17.48
N GLY A 78 -24.10 11.79 16.76
CA GLY A 78 -22.82 11.82 16.06
C GLY A 78 -22.74 12.91 14.98
N TRP A 79 -23.82 13.08 14.20
CA TRP A 79 -24.01 14.20 13.26
C TRP A 79 -25.50 14.33 12.90
N GLY A 80 -25.94 15.53 12.50
CA GLY A 80 -27.37 15.80 12.21
C GLY A 80 -28.19 16.03 13.47
N GLU A 81 -29.47 15.67 13.44
CA GLU A 81 -30.43 15.89 14.54
C GLU A 81 -31.24 14.63 14.89
N LEU A 82 -31.89 14.64 16.05
CA LEU A 82 -32.84 13.61 16.45
C LEU A 82 -34.14 13.78 15.67
N LEU A 83 -34.56 12.74 14.96
CA LEU A 83 -35.79 12.72 14.17
C LEU A 83 -36.84 11.82 14.84
N SER A 84 -38.11 12.22 14.75
CA SER A 84 -39.24 11.44 15.27
C SER A 84 -40.03 10.82 14.13
N ASP A 85 -40.31 9.52 14.23
CA ASP A 85 -41.13 8.71 13.33
C ASP A 85 -40.64 8.60 11.86
N ARG A 86 -39.50 9.20 11.53
CA ARG A 86 -38.86 9.13 10.21
C ARG A 86 -37.34 9.15 10.29
N ASN A 87 -36.68 8.64 9.25
CA ASN A 87 -35.23 8.68 9.10
C ASN A 87 -34.74 9.86 8.24
N TRP A 88 -33.42 9.98 8.05
CA TRP A 88 -32.78 11.06 7.27
C TRP A 88 -33.14 11.09 5.78
N LYS A 89 -33.78 10.04 5.25
CA LYS A 89 -34.34 9.99 3.90
C LYS A 89 -35.85 10.29 3.87
N ASP A 90 -36.42 10.77 4.98
CA ASP A 90 -37.85 11.00 5.17
C ASP A 90 -38.69 9.72 5.02
N GLN A 91 -38.11 8.56 5.34
CA GLN A 91 -38.77 7.26 5.29
C GLN A 91 -39.17 6.78 6.70
N PRO A 92 -40.17 5.90 6.83
CA PRO A 92 -40.56 5.32 8.11
C PRO A 92 -39.41 4.59 8.81
N LEU A 93 -39.45 4.56 10.15
CA LEU A 93 -38.43 3.90 10.95
C LEU A 93 -38.51 2.39 10.80
N THR A 94 -37.43 1.77 10.34
CA THR A 94 -37.38 0.34 10.11
C THR A 94 -36.09 -0.25 10.67
N ILE A 95 -36.21 -1.23 11.59
CA ILE A 95 -35.08 -2.04 12.08
C ILE A 95 -35.29 -3.46 11.58
N GLY A 96 -34.33 -3.97 10.82
CA GLY A 96 -34.50 -5.22 10.08
C GLY A 96 -35.72 -5.11 9.17
N GLU A 97 -36.72 -5.95 9.40
CA GLU A 97 -37.98 -5.95 8.63
C GLU A 97 -39.13 -5.27 9.37
N ARG A 98 -38.95 -4.95 10.65
CA ARG A 98 -39.99 -4.34 11.44
C ARG A 98 -40.00 -2.84 11.20
N GLN A 99 -41.06 -2.37 10.57
CA GLN A 99 -41.40 -0.96 10.50
C GLN A 99 -42.13 -0.54 11.79
N PHE A 100 -41.79 0.61 12.33
CA PHE A 100 -42.40 1.17 13.52
C PHE A 100 -43.32 2.33 13.14
N ALA A 101 -44.53 2.34 13.70
CA ALA A 101 -45.44 3.46 13.52
C ALA A 101 -44.92 4.74 14.21
N HIS A 102 -44.22 4.57 15.33
CA HIS A 102 -43.64 5.66 16.10
C HIS A 102 -42.29 5.28 16.68
N GLY A 103 -41.39 6.25 16.86
CA GLY A 103 -40.09 6.02 17.46
C GLY A 103 -39.15 7.21 17.27
N ILE A 104 -37.91 7.02 17.70
CA ILE A 104 -36.87 8.02 17.59
C ILE A 104 -35.74 7.47 16.75
N TRP A 105 -35.23 8.30 15.85
CA TRP A 105 -34.10 8.02 14.98
C TRP A 105 -32.99 9.04 15.19
N LEU A 106 -31.74 8.58 15.09
CA LEU A 106 -30.58 9.41 15.37
C LEU A 106 -29.30 8.85 14.73
N HIS A 107 -28.26 9.68 14.65
CA HIS A 107 -26.91 9.18 14.38
C HIS A 107 -26.12 8.88 15.65
N ALA A 108 -25.46 7.73 15.68
CA ALA A 108 -24.50 7.34 16.70
C ALA A 108 -23.07 7.82 16.40
N ASN A 109 -22.19 7.98 17.38
CA ASN A 109 -22.44 7.75 18.82
C ASN A 109 -23.46 8.76 19.38
N SER A 110 -24.39 8.28 20.22
CA SER A 110 -25.53 9.07 20.68
C SER A 110 -25.84 8.89 22.15
N ASP A 111 -26.46 9.91 22.74
CA ASP A 111 -26.77 9.97 24.15
C ASP A 111 -27.99 10.86 24.42
N ILE A 112 -29.10 10.26 24.86
CA ILE A 112 -30.36 10.95 25.10
C ILE A 112 -30.80 10.72 26.54
N CYS A 113 -31.21 11.77 27.26
CA CYS A 113 -31.71 11.66 28.63
C CYS A 113 -33.06 12.34 28.83
N TYR A 114 -33.95 11.70 29.58
CA TYR A 114 -35.30 12.17 29.94
C TYR A 114 -35.47 12.27 31.46
N ALA A 115 -36.19 13.30 31.91
CA ALA A 115 -36.58 13.44 33.32
C ALA A 115 -37.83 12.58 33.62
N LEU A 116 -37.69 11.56 34.47
CA LEU A 116 -38.79 10.73 34.92
C LEU A 116 -39.49 11.29 36.17
N ASN A 117 -38.73 11.97 37.04
CA ASN A 117 -39.20 12.52 38.32
C ASN A 117 -39.86 11.48 39.24
N GLY A 118 -39.48 10.21 39.15
CA GLY A 118 -40.04 9.12 39.96
C GLY A 118 -41.46 8.69 39.58
N ARG A 119 -42.02 9.16 38.46
CA ARG A 119 -43.43 8.92 38.07
C ARG A 119 -43.69 7.57 37.39
N TYR A 120 -42.65 6.91 36.90
CA TYR A 120 -42.75 5.71 36.07
C TYR A 120 -42.14 4.50 36.76
N VAL A 121 -42.62 3.32 36.40
CA VAL A 121 -42.15 2.03 36.92
C VAL A 121 -41.47 1.18 35.86
N ARG A 122 -41.77 1.38 34.56
CA ARG A 122 -41.15 0.59 33.47
C ARG A 122 -40.91 1.39 32.20
N PHE A 123 -39.80 1.12 31.52
CA PHE A 123 -39.47 1.60 30.18
C PHE A 123 -39.44 0.42 29.20
N GLU A 124 -39.97 0.61 27.99
CA GLU A 124 -39.91 -0.38 26.91
C GLU A 124 -39.57 0.29 25.58
N ALA A 125 -38.69 -0.33 24.79
CA ALA A 125 -38.41 0.10 23.43
C ALA A 125 -37.84 -1.04 22.58
N TRP A 126 -38.07 -0.97 21.28
CA TRP A 126 -37.31 -1.75 20.30
C TRP A 126 -36.06 -0.98 19.90
N TYR A 127 -34.91 -1.63 19.77
CA TYR A 127 -33.68 -0.97 19.34
C TYR A 127 -33.00 -1.70 18.18
N GLY A 128 -32.26 -0.94 17.38
CA GLY A 128 -31.38 -1.47 16.33
C GLY A 128 -30.95 -0.45 15.29
N LEU A 129 -30.20 -0.90 14.30
CA LEU A 129 -29.73 -0.08 13.18
C LEU A 129 -30.85 0.16 12.16
N ASP A 130 -30.87 1.34 11.55
CA ASP A 130 -31.81 1.67 10.48
C ASP A 130 -31.51 0.85 9.23
N ALA A 131 -32.55 0.17 8.73
CA ALA A 131 -32.50 -0.64 7.53
C ALA A 131 -32.03 0.14 6.28
N ALA A 132 -32.11 1.47 6.26
CA ALA A 132 -31.62 2.31 5.16
C ALA A 132 -30.09 2.53 5.16
N ARG A 133 -29.35 2.14 6.22
CA ARG A 133 -27.88 2.25 6.32
C ARG A 133 -27.29 1.02 6.99
N ARG A 134 -26.98 0.02 6.16
CA ARG A 134 -26.76 -1.37 6.59
C ARG A 134 -25.31 -1.76 6.86
N GLN A 135 -24.38 -0.82 6.97
CA GLN A 135 -22.96 -1.13 7.20
C GLN A 135 -22.60 -0.82 8.64
N GLY A 136 -21.73 -1.60 9.27
CA GLY A 136 -21.20 -1.33 10.62
C GLY A 136 -21.90 -2.09 11.76
N GLN A 137 -21.30 -2.00 12.94
CA GLN A 137 -21.73 -2.65 14.17
C GLN A 137 -21.82 -1.62 15.30
N ALA A 138 -22.81 -1.78 16.17
CA ALA A 138 -23.15 -0.85 17.24
C ALA A 138 -23.58 -1.56 18.53
N ARG A 139 -23.67 -0.82 19.63
CA ARG A 139 -24.26 -1.27 20.90
C ARG A 139 -25.22 -0.23 21.46
N PHE A 140 -26.24 -0.71 22.17
CA PHE A 140 -27.31 0.10 22.76
C PHE A 140 -27.34 -0.11 24.26
N GLN A 141 -27.66 0.95 25.01
CA GLN A 141 -27.68 0.92 26.46
C GLN A 141 -28.87 1.69 27.01
N VAL A 142 -29.47 1.17 28.08
CA VAL A 142 -30.49 1.86 28.87
C VAL A 142 -29.98 1.98 30.30
N ARG A 143 -29.96 3.21 30.83
CA ARG A 143 -29.46 3.53 32.16
C ARG A 143 -30.43 4.43 32.90
N CYS A 144 -30.43 4.38 34.22
CA CYS A 144 -31.17 5.30 35.09
C CYS A 144 -30.26 6.35 35.72
N GLU A 145 -29.46 6.99 34.87
CA GLU A 145 -28.47 8.00 35.26
C GLU A 145 -28.89 9.35 34.70
N GLY A 146 -28.53 10.43 35.39
CA GLY A 146 -28.68 11.77 34.84
C GLY A 146 -27.87 11.95 33.54
N PRO A 147 -28.12 13.02 32.79
CA PRO A 147 -27.32 13.33 31.60
C PRO A 147 -25.83 13.34 31.97
N ASN A 148 -24.98 12.65 31.19
CA ASN A 148 -23.53 12.87 31.22
C ASN A 148 -23.27 13.99 30.19
N PRO A 149 -23.11 15.23 30.65
CA PRO A 149 -22.95 16.37 29.76
C PRO A 149 -21.61 16.36 29.03
N LEU A 150 -20.70 15.42 29.35
CA LEU A 150 -19.29 15.52 29.02
C LEU A 150 -18.94 15.57 27.53
N PRO A 151 -19.56 14.82 26.60
CA PRO A 151 -19.27 15.00 25.17
C PRO A 151 -19.73 16.38 24.64
N GLY A 152 -20.86 16.90 25.14
CA GLY A 152 -21.32 18.25 24.81
C GLY A 152 -20.47 19.35 25.44
N VAL A 153 -20.02 19.12 26.69
CA VAL A 153 -19.05 19.97 27.39
C VAL A 153 -17.72 19.95 26.64
N TRP A 154 -17.25 18.79 26.16
CA TRP A 154 -16.04 18.68 25.37
C TRP A 154 -16.16 19.35 24.02
N ALA A 155 -17.29 19.22 23.31
CA ALA A 155 -17.52 19.93 22.07
C ALA A 155 -17.52 21.45 22.25
N ALA A 156 -18.05 21.95 23.38
CA ALA A 156 -17.95 23.36 23.75
C ALA A 156 -16.48 23.75 24.04
N LEU A 157 -15.77 22.95 24.83
CA LEU A 157 -14.34 23.17 25.11
C LEU A 157 -13.48 23.15 23.85
N ALA A 158 -13.70 22.21 22.93
CA ALA A 158 -12.95 22.12 21.68
C ALA A 158 -13.27 23.25 20.70
N LYS A 159 -14.45 23.86 20.81
CA LYS A 159 -14.80 25.07 20.06
C LYS A 159 -14.11 26.31 20.63
N ASP A 160 -14.07 26.42 21.95
CA ASP A 160 -13.51 27.59 22.65
C ASP A 160 -11.97 27.51 22.75
N TYR A 161 -11.40 26.31 22.80
CA TYR A 161 -9.97 26.01 22.94
C TYR A 161 -9.48 24.98 21.90
N PRO A 162 -9.60 25.27 20.59
CA PRO A 162 -9.37 24.29 19.53
C PRO A 162 -7.93 23.75 19.50
N LEU A 163 -6.95 24.57 19.89
CA LEU A 163 -5.55 24.14 19.96
C LEU A 163 -5.32 23.15 21.10
N GLN A 164 -5.70 23.55 22.32
CA GLN A 164 -5.50 22.77 23.53
C GLN A 164 -6.26 21.45 23.43
N SER A 165 -7.50 21.45 22.94
CA SER A 165 -8.29 20.23 22.77
C SER A 165 -7.71 19.27 21.72
N ALA A 166 -7.16 19.77 20.61
CA ALA A 166 -6.54 18.90 19.61
C ALA A 166 -5.29 18.18 20.15
N GLU A 167 -4.44 18.88 20.88
CA GLU A 167 -3.26 18.29 21.54
C GLU A 167 -3.67 17.38 22.70
N PHE A 168 -4.70 17.74 23.47
CA PHE A 168 -5.19 16.94 24.59
C PHE A 168 -5.74 15.58 24.15
N VAL A 169 -6.40 15.50 22.97
CA VAL A 169 -6.81 14.23 22.36
C VAL A 169 -5.60 13.35 22.02
N LYS A 170 -4.52 13.94 21.49
CA LYS A 170 -3.28 13.20 21.18
C LYS A 170 -2.58 12.72 22.44
N ASP A 171 -2.40 13.60 23.42
CA ASP A 171 -1.71 13.30 24.69
C ASP A 171 -2.48 12.31 25.57
N THR A 172 -3.78 12.11 25.32
CA THR A 172 -4.62 11.08 25.96
C THR A 172 -4.80 9.83 25.10
N GLY A 173 -4.19 9.75 23.92
CA GLY A 173 -4.34 8.60 23.00
C GLY A 173 -5.78 8.37 22.54
N GLY A 174 -6.59 9.43 22.46
CA GLY A 174 -8.02 9.36 22.12
C GLY A 174 -8.97 9.28 23.32
N HIS A 175 -8.48 9.10 24.55
CA HIS A 175 -9.29 8.87 25.76
C HIS A 175 -9.73 10.14 26.54
N HIS A 176 -9.72 11.30 25.89
CA HIS A 176 -10.00 12.62 26.47
C HIS A 176 -11.33 12.79 27.24
N LEU A 177 -12.38 12.02 26.95
CA LEU A 177 -13.65 12.12 27.69
C LEU A 177 -13.61 11.44 29.07
N GLU A 178 -12.70 10.48 29.25
CA GLU A 178 -12.49 9.79 30.54
C GLU A 178 -11.90 10.73 31.59
N TRP A 179 -11.21 11.79 31.14
CA TRP A 179 -10.61 12.84 31.96
C TRP A 179 -11.57 13.43 33.00
N PHE A 180 -12.82 13.69 32.61
CA PHE A 180 -13.84 14.28 33.48
C PHE A 180 -14.39 13.34 34.56
N THR A 181 -14.06 12.06 34.52
CA THR A 181 -14.72 11.03 35.33
C THR A 181 -13.81 10.36 36.36
N VAL A 182 -12.50 10.64 36.33
CA VAL A 182 -11.55 9.92 37.19
C VAL A 182 -10.50 10.86 37.78
N GLY A 183 -10.78 11.36 38.98
CA GLY A 183 -9.98 12.39 39.66
C GLY A 183 -8.55 11.98 40.07
N GLU A 184 -8.17 10.69 39.99
CA GLU A 184 -6.82 10.21 40.35
C GLU A 184 -6.36 9.01 39.47
N SER A 185 -6.66 8.99 38.16
CA SER A 185 -6.27 7.88 37.25
C SER A 185 -5.09 8.20 36.32
N THR A 186 -4.74 7.21 35.49
CA THR A 186 -3.81 7.35 34.33
C THR A 186 -4.13 8.53 33.42
N ASN A 187 -5.33 9.12 33.47
CA ASN A 187 -5.77 10.22 32.63
C ASN A 187 -6.15 11.50 33.39
N GLY A 188 -5.80 11.64 34.68
CA GLY A 188 -5.94 12.91 35.43
C GLY A 188 -4.94 13.99 35.00
N ASP A 189 -5.14 15.24 35.42
CA ASP A 189 -4.41 16.43 34.92
C ASP A 189 -2.90 16.24 35.02
N SER A 190 -2.40 15.84 36.20
CA SER A 190 -0.97 15.57 36.41
C SER A 190 -0.41 14.48 35.48
N ALA A 191 -1.20 13.42 35.20
CA ALA A 191 -0.77 12.34 34.30
C ALA A 191 -0.74 12.77 32.84
N VAL A 192 -1.69 13.60 32.42
CA VAL A 192 -1.73 14.21 31.08
C VAL A 192 -0.56 15.18 30.90
N VAL A 193 -0.30 16.05 31.89
CA VAL A 193 0.85 16.96 31.90
C VAL A 193 2.17 16.18 31.78
N ARG A 194 2.34 15.09 32.52
CA ARG A 194 3.54 14.24 32.41
C ARG A 194 3.73 13.67 31.00
N ARG A 195 2.66 13.20 30.36
CA ARG A 195 2.72 12.75 28.95
C ARG A 195 3.00 13.90 28.00
N ALA A 196 2.41 15.07 28.25
CA ALA A 196 2.64 16.28 27.48
C ALA A 196 4.10 16.77 27.61
N LEU A 197 4.76 16.52 28.72
CA LEU A 197 6.18 16.85 28.89
C LEU A 197 7.11 15.86 28.19
N SER A 198 6.72 14.59 28.06
CA SER A 198 7.63 13.52 27.62
C SER A 198 8.32 13.79 26.26
N PRO A 199 7.63 14.28 25.20
CA PRO A 199 8.28 14.60 23.92
C PRO A 199 9.26 15.77 23.96
N LEU A 200 9.21 16.61 25.00
CA LEU A 200 10.11 17.76 25.11
C LEU A 200 11.54 17.36 25.52
N GLY A 201 11.73 16.17 26.11
CA GLY A 201 13.04 15.66 26.52
C GLY A 201 13.70 16.57 27.58
N SER A 202 14.88 17.11 27.27
CA SER A 202 15.57 18.11 28.10
C SER A 202 15.22 19.57 27.74
N GLY A 203 14.34 19.79 26.76
CA GLY A 203 13.87 21.14 26.39
C GLY A 203 12.71 21.59 27.29
N GLY A 204 12.59 22.90 27.54
CA GLY A 204 11.55 23.44 28.41
C GLY A 204 11.80 23.19 29.90
N ASP A 205 13.04 23.34 30.36
CA ASP A 205 13.43 23.14 31.77
C ASP A 205 12.56 23.93 32.75
N GLY A 206 12.05 25.09 32.36
CA GLY A 206 11.05 25.85 33.13
C GLY A 206 9.77 25.06 33.37
N LEU A 207 9.23 24.40 32.36
CA LEU A 207 8.03 23.55 32.46
C LEU A 207 8.31 22.33 33.35
N HIS A 208 9.49 21.72 33.22
CA HIS A 208 9.91 20.61 34.08
C HIS A 208 10.11 21.05 35.54
N ARG A 209 10.64 22.26 35.78
CA ARG A 209 10.72 22.85 37.13
C ARG A 209 9.33 23.13 37.71
N GLN A 210 8.41 23.69 36.93
CA GLN A 210 7.03 23.94 37.37
C GLN A 210 6.31 22.62 37.69
N HIS A 211 6.44 21.59 36.84
CA HIS A 211 5.93 20.25 37.12
C HIS A 211 6.50 19.65 38.41
N ARG A 212 7.83 19.75 38.61
CA ARG A 212 8.48 19.30 39.84
C ARG A 212 7.98 20.08 41.06
N ALA A 213 7.84 21.40 40.96
CA ALA A 213 7.33 22.23 42.04
C ALA A 213 5.91 21.83 42.48
N LEU A 214 5.00 21.59 41.53
CA LEU A 214 3.65 21.08 41.82
C LEU A 214 3.69 19.69 42.46
N THR A 215 4.59 18.82 41.98
CA THR A 215 4.80 17.47 42.54
C THR A 215 5.35 17.50 43.97
N ASP A 216 6.38 18.31 44.22
CA ASP A 216 7.07 18.43 45.51
C ASP A 216 6.18 19.09 46.57
N GLN A 217 5.35 20.05 46.16
CA GLN A 217 4.32 20.67 47.01
C GLN A 217 3.13 19.73 47.28
N ARG A 218 3.09 18.56 46.62
CA ARG A 218 1.99 17.59 46.69
C ARG A 218 0.64 18.22 46.31
N VAL A 219 0.66 19.06 45.28
CA VAL A 219 -0.55 19.67 44.73
C VAL A 219 -1.50 18.55 44.27
N PRO A 220 -2.79 18.59 44.67
CA PRO A 220 -3.78 17.59 44.25
C PRO A 220 -3.81 17.40 42.73
N ALA A 221 -4.07 16.18 42.26
CA ALA A 221 -3.98 15.82 40.85
C ALA A 221 -5.01 16.52 39.94
N ASP A 222 -6.03 17.15 40.54
CA ASP A 222 -7.14 17.89 39.93
C ASP A 222 -7.06 19.41 40.18
N ASP A 223 -5.93 19.89 40.73
CA ASP A 223 -5.72 21.32 40.94
C ASP A 223 -5.58 22.07 39.60
N PRO A 224 -6.27 23.23 39.40
CA PRO A 224 -6.20 24.02 38.17
C PRO A 224 -4.78 24.39 37.72
N GLN A 225 -3.81 24.41 38.63
CA GLN A 225 -2.40 24.64 38.30
C GLN A 225 -1.83 23.61 37.31
N TRP A 226 -2.36 22.38 37.26
CA TRP A 226 -1.97 21.38 36.26
C TRP A 226 -2.45 21.73 34.85
N LEU A 227 -3.68 22.25 34.72
CA LEU A 227 -4.22 22.66 33.41
C LEU A 227 -3.57 23.94 32.90
N GLU A 228 -3.22 24.87 33.79
CA GLU A 228 -2.42 26.03 33.42
C GLU A 228 -1.04 25.59 32.89
N LEU A 229 -0.39 24.63 33.56
CA LEU A 229 0.86 24.06 33.09
C LEU A 229 0.68 23.30 31.75
N TYR A 230 -0.41 22.57 31.58
CA TYR A 230 -0.73 21.90 30.31
C TYR A 230 -0.87 22.90 29.16
N GLU A 231 -1.58 24.01 29.37
CA GLU A 231 -1.71 25.06 28.35
C GLU A 231 -0.34 25.65 27.98
N ARG A 232 0.51 25.92 28.98
CA ARG A 232 1.89 26.38 28.74
C ARG A 232 2.69 25.38 27.92
N ILE A 233 2.56 24.08 28.20
CA ILE A 233 3.22 23.02 27.43
C ILE A 233 2.76 23.01 25.97
N VAL A 234 1.45 23.10 25.72
CA VAL A 234 0.89 23.11 24.36
C VAL A 234 1.39 24.32 23.56
N ARG A 235 1.38 25.51 24.16
CA ARG A 235 1.88 26.73 23.50
C ARG A 235 3.39 26.69 23.27
N TYR A 236 4.15 26.17 24.24
CA TYR A 236 5.59 25.97 24.12
C TYR A 236 5.93 25.01 22.97
N ARG A 237 5.26 23.85 22.90
CA ARG A 237 5.41 22.88 21.81
C ARG A 237 5.13 23.49 20.44
N ARG A 238 4.07 24.27 20.32
CA ARG A 238 3.69 24.93 19.06
C ARG A 238 4.74 25.95 18.60
N CYS A 239 5.21 26.79 19.52
CA CYS A 239 6.27 27.75 19.19
C CYS A 239 7.57 27.01 18.85
N ARG A 240 7.93 25.99 19.65
CA ARG A 240 9.09 25.10 19.41
C ARG A 240 9.05 24.43 18.05
N ALA A 241 7.90 23.95 17.59
CA ALA A 241 7.76 23.34 16.26
C ALA A 241 8.12 24.32 15.12
N GLU A 242 7.80 25.62 15.27
CA GLU A 242 8.23 26.63 14.31
C GLU A 242 9.72 26.99 14.50
N PHE A 243 10.23 27.02 15.73
CA PHE A 243 11.65 27.29 16.02
C PHE A 243 12.60 26.19 15.54
N GLU A 244 12.16 24.93 15.57
CA GLU A 244 12.95 23.81 15.06
C GLU A 244 13.23 23.93 13.56
N ARG A 245 12.50 24.80 12.85
CA ARG A 245 12.76 25.15 11.45
C ARG A 245 13.87 26.20 11.27
N ILE A 246 14.30 26.86 12.34
CA ILE A 246 15.43 27.79 12.35
C ILE A 246 16.72 27.02 12.61
N TRP A 247 17.60 26.99 11.62
CA TRP A 247 18.84 26.22 11.67
C TRP A 247 19.99 26.96 12.36
N ILE A 248 19.92 28.27 12.59
CA ILE A 248 20.97 28.94 13.37
C ILE A 248 20.75 28.63 14.86
N ALA A 249 21.56 27.74 15.43
CA ALA A 249 21.37 27.20 16.78
C ALA A 249 21.43 28.28 17.87
N ASP A 250 22.25 29.32 17.69
CA ASP A 250 22.34 30.46 18.60
C ASP A 250 21.03 31.25 18.65
N VAL A 251 20.39 31.48 17.50
CA VAL A 251 19.08 32.14 17.40
C VAL A 251 18.02 31.27 18.06
N ARG A 252 18.03 29.96 17.78
CA ARG A 252 17.10 29.00 18.40
C ARG A 252 17.24 29.00 19.93
N ARG A 253 18.46 28.88 20.46
CA ARG A 253 18.73 28.91 21.92
C ARG A 253 18.33 30.24 22.55
N ALA A 254 18.60 31.35 21.88
CA ALA A 254 18.20 32.66 22.37
C ALA A 254 16.68 32.81 22.42
N TRP A 255 15.95 32.22 21.48
CA TRP A 255 14.50 32.17 21.55
C TRP A 255 13.96 31.18 22.56
N GLU A 256 14.55 29.99 22.70
CA GLU A 256 14.19 29.06 23.77
C GLU A 256 14.29 29.74 25.14
N ARG A 257 15.35 30.56 25.37
CA ARG A 257 15.45 31.41 26.57
C ARG A 257 14.30 32.42 26.67
N SER A 258 13.93 33.08 25.57
CA SER A 258 12.79 34.02 25.56
C SER A 258 11.43 33.35 25.81
N LEU A 259 11.26 32.09 25.40
CA LEU A 259 10.08 31.30 25.75
C LEU A 259 10.09 30.91 27.22
N ASP A 260 11.26 30.55 27.74
CA ASP A 260 11.41 30.27 29.18
C ASP A 260 11.06 31.50 30.02
N ASP A 261 11.39 32.72 29.57
CA ASP A 261 10.95 33.96 30.22
C ASP A 261 9.41 34.11 30.20
N LEU A 262 8.73 33.68 29.13
CA LEU A 262 7.25 33.66 29.06
C LEU A 262 6.63 32.64 30.02
N LEU A 263 7.36 31.61 30.43
CA LEU A 263 6.88 30.64 31.42
C LEU A 263 6.74 31.25 32.81
N GLU A 264 7.43 32.36 33.10
CA GLU A 264 7.38 33.06 34.38
C GLU A 264 6.31 34.17 34.42
N VAL A 265 5.64 34.44 33.29
CA VAL A 265 4.56 35.44 33.18
C VAL A 265 3.20 34.77 33.40
N PRO A 266 2.25 35.38 34.15
CA PRO A 266 0.88 34.87 34.27
C PRO A 266 0.18 34.72 32.91
N MET A 267 -0.53 33.62 32.68
CA MET A 267 -1.11 33.27 31.37
C MET A 267 -2.03 34.35 30.78
N GLU A 268 -2.85 34.99 31.61
CA GLU A 268 -3.75 36.10 31.22
C GLU A 268 -3.01 37.28 30.59
N SER A 269 -1.72 37.47 30.92
CA SER A 269 -0.87 38.53 30.38
C SER A 269 0.13 38.06 29.32
N ALA A 270 0.21 36.73 29.08
CA ALA A 270 1.18 36.11 28.20
C ALA A 270 0.61 35.71 26.83
N GLU A 271 -0.72 35.60 26.68
CA GLU A 271 -1.37 35.08 25.46
C GLU A 271 -0.94 35.78 24.17
N ALA A 272 -1.06 37.11 24.11
CA ALA A 272 -0.62 37.89 22.96
C ALA A 272 0.89 37.77 22.69
N ARG A 273 1.69 37.48 23.73
CA ARG A 273 3.15 37.30 23.60
C ARG A 273 3.51 35.92 23.04
N TRP A 274 2.75 34.87 23.39
CA TRP A 274 2.88 33.55 22.77
C TRP A 274 2.56 33.59 21.28
N GLU A 275 1.44 34.22 20.90
CA GLU A 275 1.05 34.35 19.48
C GLU A 275 2.04 35.22 18.68
N ALA A 276 2.52 36.31 19.28
CA ALA A 276 3.56 37.14 18.68
C ALA A 276 4.86 36.34 18.49
N SER A 277 5.24 35.51 19.46
CA SER A 277 6.43 34.66 19.39
C SER A 277 6.32 33.58 18.31
N GLU A 278 5.19 32.88 18.21
CA GLU A 278 4.91 31.90 17.14
C GLU A 278 4.94 32.57 15.76
N SER A 279 4.22 33.69 15.60
CA SER A 279 4.13 34.40 14.33
C SER A 279 5.50 34.90 13.88
N ARG A 280 6.31 35.37 14.83
CA ARG A 280 7.68 35.82 14.60
C ARG A 280 8.60 34.66 14.21
N ALA A 281 8.52 33.53 14.92
CA ALA A 281 9.23 32.30 14.57
C ALA A 281 8.96 31.90 13.12
N ARG A 282 7.69 31.85 12.75
CA ARG A 282 7.23 31.49 11.40
C ARG A 282 7.76 32.47 10.35
N ARG A 283 7.68 33.78 10.60
CA ARG A 283 8.21 34.81 9.67
C ARG A 283 9.71 34.66 9.44
N ILE A 284 10.47 34.36 10.49
CA ILE A 284 11.93 34.26 10.37
C ILE A 284 12.33 32.91 9.76
N ALA A 285 11.67 31.81 10.14
CA ALA A 285 11.83 30.52 9.48
C ALA A 285 11.55 30.57 7.97
N GLN A 286 10.62 31.42 7.52
CA GLN A 286 10.37 31.66 6.09
C GLN A 286 11.48 32.47 5.39
N ARG A 287 12.23 33.30 6.13
CA ARG A 287 13.33 34.13 5.60
C ARG A 287 14.67 33.40 5.60
N LEU A 288 14.84 32.44 6.51
CA LEU A 288 16.01 31.58 6.56
C LEU A 288 15.80 30.40 5.59
N PRO A 289 16.72 30.17 4.64
CA PRO A 289 16.68 28.95 3.84
C PRO A 289 16.69 27.73 4.74
N VAL A 290 16.02 26.66 4.33
CA VAL A 290 16.13 25.37 5.02
C VAL A 290 17.56 24.88 4.87
N ASP A 291 18.28 24.80 5.98
CA ASP A 291 19.65 24.30 6.07
C ASP A 291 19.78 23.55 7.40
N GLU A 292 20.91 22.90 7.61
CA GLU A 292 21.17 22.13 8.81
C GLU A 292 21.64 23.02 9.97
N PRO A 293 21.42 22.60 11.22
CA PRO A 293 21.75 23.45 12.34
C PRO A 293 23.25 23.80 12.44
N VAL A 294 23.58 25.09 12.62
CA VAL A 294 24.95 25.58 12.80
C VAL A 294 25.07 26.38 14.10
N ASP A 295 26.17 26.15 14.80
CA ASP A 295 26.57 26.81 16.04
C ASP A 295 27.86 27.61 15.80
N VAL A 296 27.82 28.94 15.97
CA VAL A 296 28.96 29.80 15.63
C VAL A 296 30.13 29.60 16.58
N ALA A 297 29.88 29.30 17.86
CA ALA A 297 30.93 28.96 18.81
C ALA A 297 31.57 27.60 18.45
N ALA A 298 30.77 26.66 17.95
CA ALA A 298 31.28 25.38 17.46
C ALA A 298 32.14 25.50 16.20
N LEU A 299 31.98 26.55 15.38
CA LEU A 299 32.83 26.77 14.20
C LEU A 299 34.31 26.94 14.58
N ARG A 300 34.61 27.72 15.63
CA ARG A 300 35.98 27.90 16.14
C ARG A 300 36.58 26.57 16.59
N ALA A 301 35.89 25.88 17.50
CA ALA A 301 36.33 24.60 18.04
C ALA A 301 36.51 23.54 16.93
N SER A 302 35.67 23.60 15.88
CA SER A 302 35.77 22.73 14.72
C SER A 302 37.02 22.98 13.89
N ILE A 303 37.40 24.24 13.65
CA ILE A 303 38.64 24.59 12.92
C ILE A 303 39.87 24.09 13.68
N GLU A 304 39.93 24.34 14.98
CA GLU A 304 41.04 23.88 15.84
C GLU A 304 41.12 22.35 15.87
N SER A 305 39.98 21.67 15.97
CA SER A 305 39.91 20.21 15.98
C SER A 305 40.27 19.58 14.64
N LEU A 306 39.90 20.21 13.52
CA LEU A 306 40.32 19.76 12.18
C LEU A 306 41.83 19.95 12.00
N ALA A 307 42.39 21.08 12.42
CA ALA A 307 43.84 21.32 12.36
C ALA A 307 44.63 20.29 13.19
N ALA A 308 44.13 19.92 14.37
CA ALA A 308 44.76 18.91 15.22
C ALA A 308 44.51 17.46 14.73
N GLY A 309 43.30 17.17 14.25
CA GLY A 309 42.84 15.82 13.89
C GLY A 309 43.18 15.38 12.47
N MET A 310 43.47 16.31 11.56
CA MET A 310 43.79 16.05 10.16
C MET A 310 45.11 16.73 9.73
N PRO A 311 46.25 16.44 10.39
CA PRO A 311 47.52 17.10 10.09
C PRO A 311 47.94 16.82 8.64
N GLY A 312 48.24 17.89 7.90
CA GLY A 312 48.60 17.82 6.47
C GLY A 312 47.44 17.57 5.51
N ARG A 313 46.21 17.36 6.02
CA ARG A 313 44.97 17.24 5.22
C ARG A 313 44.01 18.42 5.42
N PHE A 314 44.15 19.20 6.48
CA PHE A 314 43.42 20.45 6.69
C PHE A 314 44.41 21.62 6.73
N SER A 315 44.21 22.62 5.88
CA SER A 315 45.13 23.76 5.71
C SER A 315 44.42 25.10 5.85
N GLY A 316 45.17 26.17 6.13
CA GLY A 316 44.58 27.52 6.25
C GLY A 316 43.73 27.76 7.51
N GLY A 317 43.84 26.90 8.53
CA GLY A 317 43.10 27.05 9.79
C GLY A 317 43.30 28.41 10.48
N GLU A 318 44.53 28.92 10.54
CA GLU A 318 44.83 30.25 11.10
C GLU A 318 44.06 31.36 10.37
N HIS A 319 44.04 31.33 9.03
CA HIS A 319 43.31 32.31 8.23
C HIS A 319 41.78 32.20 8.40
N LEU A 320 41.25 30.98 8.55
CA LEU A 320 39.84 30.78 8.85
C LEU A 320 39.46 31.32 10.24
N LEU A 321 40.32 31.16 11.25
CA LEU A 321 40.12 31.72 12.59
C LEU A 321 40.09 33.25 12.56
N GLU A 322 41.05 33.90 11.87
CA GLU A 322 41.05 35.36 11.70
C GLU A 322 39.77 35.87 11.01
N ARG A 323 39.32 35.16 9.95
CA ARG A 323 38.07 35.48 9.24
C ARG A 323 36.83 35.30 10.13
N LEU A 324 36.81 34.26 10.97
CA LEU A 324 35.72 34.03 11.92
C LEU A 324 35.68 35.15 12.95
N GLU A 325 36.82 35.53 13.52
CA GLU A 325 36.94 36.60 14.52
C GLU A 325 36.45 37.95 13.99
N GLY A 326 36.78 38.29 12.74
CA GLY A 326 36.29 39.50 12.09
C GLY A 326 34.78 39.56 11.88
N ARG A 327 34.07 38.44 11.93
CA ARG A 327 32.62 38.34 11.69
C ARG A 327 31.80 37.98 12.93
N ALA A 328 32.38 37.24 13.87
CA ALA A 328 31.69 36.64 15.02
C ALA A 328 30.94 37.67 15.86
N ALA A 329 31.60 38.79 16.22
CA ALA A 329 30.97 39.85 17.02
C ALA A 329 29.73 40.44 16.35
N ARG A 330 29.74 40.59 15.01
CA ARG A 330 28.57 41.05 14.26
C ARG A 330 27.48 39.99 14.24
N TRP A 331 27.82 38.73 13.94
CA TRP A 331 26.85 37.64 13.90
C TRP A 331 26.16 37.45 15.25
N GLU A 332 26.92 37.37 16.33
CA GLU A 332 26.42 37.26 17.70
C GLU A 332 25.52 38.45 18.07
N HIS A 333 25.89 39.68 17.67
CA HIS A 333 25.07 40.85 17.88
C HIS A 333 23.74 40.77 17.11
N VAL A 334 23.76 40.40 15.83
CA VAL A 334 22.54 40.24 15.01
C VAL A 334 21.66 39.14 15.58
N PHE A 335 22.21 38.00 15.98
CA PHE A 335 21.45 36.90 16.58
C PHE A 335 20.82 37.30 17.91
N ALA A 336 21.55 37.98 18.79
CA ALA A 336 21.03 38.46 20.07
C ALA A 336 19.93 39.51 19.87
N SER A 337 20.13 40.49 18.98
CA SER A 337 19.15 41.54 18.70
C SER A 337 17.89 40.99 17.99
N ALA A 338 18.08 40.08 17.03
CA ALA A 338 16.99 39.37 16.38
C ALA A 338 16.32 38.36 17.32
N ALA A 339 16.97 37.89 18.38
CA ALA A 339 16.28 37.16 19.44
C ALA A 339 15.42 38.10 20.30
N ALA A 340 15.91 39.31 20.58
CA ALA A 340 15.29 40.27 21.50
C ALA A 340 14.06 41.03 20.99
N GLY A 341 13.74 41.00 19.70
CA GLY A 341 12.57 41.71 19.15
C GLY A 341 12.85 42.66 18.00
N ASP A 342 14.12 42.84 17.61
CA ASP A 342 14.52 43.90 16.69
C ASP A 342 14.23 43.54 15.23
N GLU A 343 13.26 44.23 14.61
CA GLU A 343 12.86 44.03 13.21
C GLU A 343 13.98 44.32 12.20
N ALA A 344 14.89 45.24 12.52
CA ALA A 344 16.04 45.55 11.66
C ALA A 344 17.06 44.40 11.70
N ALA A 345 17.33 43.84 12.87
CA ALA A 345 18.18 42.65 13.00
C ALA A 345 17.54 41.41 12.35
N GLU A 346 16.22 41.23 12.48
CA GLU A 346 15.48 40.17 11.78
C GLU A 346 15.62 40.24 10.26
N SER A 347 15.69 41.45 9.70
CA SER A 347 15.86 41.66 8.27
C SER A 347 17.29 41.36 7.79
N GLN A 348 18.28 41.45 8.69
CA GLN A 348 19.69 41.09 8.43
C GLN A 348 19.97 39.59 8.56
N LEU A 349 19.08 38.80 9.18
CA LEU A 349 19.30 37.37 9.41
C LEU A 349 19.53 36.58 8.12
N ALA A 350 18.85 36.91 7.02
CA ALA A 350 19.03 36.21 5.75
C ALA A 350 20.43 36.42 5.16
N GLU A 351 20.99 37.63 5.32
CA GLU A 351 22.36 37.98 4.90
C GLU A 351 23.38 37.23 5.76
N VAL A 352 23.27 37.33 7.08
CA VAL A 352 24.17 36.62 8.02
C VAL A 352 24.11 35.11 7.83
N ALA A 353 22.93 34.55 7.58
CA ALA A 353 22.75 33.15 7.24
C ALA A 353 23.51 32.76 5.96
N GLY A 354 23.53 33.64 4.95
CA GLY A 354 24.37 33.50 3.77
C GLY A 354 25.86 33.47 4.10
N GLU A 355 26.31 34.39 4.94
CA GLU A 355 27.72 34.45 5.36
C GLU A 355 28.17 33.23 6.17
N VAL A 356 27.30 32.70 7.04
CA VAL A 356 27.55 31.48 7.81
C VAL A 356 27.65 30.28 6.88
N ARG A 357 26.76 30.15 5.89
CA ARG A 357 26.86 29.10 4.85
C ARG A 357 28.16 29.19 4.06
N GLU A 358 28.53 30.39 3.61
CA GLU A 358 29.80 30.59 2.91
C GLU A 358 31.00 30.21 3.79
N PHE A 359 30.94 30.52 5.09
CA PHE A 359 32.01 30.19 6.02
C PHE A 359 32.10 28.68 6.29
N ARG A 360 30.96 28.00 6.48
CA ARG A 360 30.88 26.54 6.59
C ARG A 360 31.48 25.86 5.36
N ARG A 361 31.13 26.36 4.17
CA ARG A 361 31.73 25.91 2.91
C ARG A 361 33.24 26.18 2.86
N ALA A 362 33.72 27.31 3.39
CA ALA A 362 35.16 27.59 3.47
C ALA A 362 35.91 26.61 4.39
N ILE A 363 35.30 26.11 5.47
CA ILE A 363 35.89 25.04 6.30
C ILE A 363 36.03 23.75 5.50
N LEU A 364 34.99 23.36 4.74
CA LEU A 364 35.05 22.17 3.89
C LEU A 364 36.13 22.30 2.80
N LEU A 365 36.21 23.47 2.15
CA LEU A 365 37.21 23.75 1.11
C LEU A 365 38.64 23.85 1.65
N ALA A 366 38.84 23.97 2.97
CA ALA A 366 40.16 23.92 3.59
C ALA A 366 40.71 22.48 3.74
N VAL A 367 39.89 21.46 3.47
CA VAL A 367 40.34 20.07 3.34
C VAL A 367 41.07 19.88 2.01
N ASP A 368 42.27 19.32 2.06
CA ASP A 368 43.17 19.11 0.93
C ASP A 368 42.50 18.33 -0.22
N GLY A 369 42.62 18.86 -1.44
CA GLY A 369 42.03 18.33 -2.66
C GLY A 369 40.53 18.59 -2.85
N MET A 370 39.82 19.10 -1.83
CA MET A 370 38.38 19.35 -1.92
C MET A 370 37.99 20.52 -2.85
N PRO A 371 38.75 21.64 -2.90
CA PRO A 371 38.50 22.71 -3.87
C PRO A 371 38.56 22.25 -5.32
N GLU A 372 39.62 21.51 -5.68
CA GLU A 372 39.83 20.97 -7.02
C GLU A 372 38.76 19.92 -7.34
N TYR A 373 38.32 19.16 -6.34
CA TYR A 373 37.29 18.14 -6.48
C TYR A 373 35.94 18.76 -6.88
N PHE A 374 35.44 19.76 -6.15
CA PHE A 374 34.13 20.38 -6.45
C PHE A 374 34.11 21.28 -7.69
N GLN A 375 35.28 21.66 -8.22
CA GLN A 375 35.35 22.38 -9.50
C GLN A 375 35.08 21.48 -10.71
N GLN A 376 35.14 20.16 -10.55
CA GLN A 376 34.89 19.22 -11.65
C GLN A 376 33.38 19.16 -11.98
N PRO A 377 33.00 19.24 -13.27
CA PRO A 377 31.60 19.15 -13.69
C PRO A 377 30.87 17.89 -13.18
N ALA A 378 31.57 16.74 -13.12
CA ALA A 378 31.02 15.49 -12.57
C ALA A 378 30.57 15.56 -11.11
N HIS A 379 31.04 16.55 -10.36
CA HIS A 379 30.83 16.67 -8.92
C HIS A 379 29.82 17.76 -8.57
N ALA A 380 29.21 18.40 -9.57
CA ALA A 380 28.15 19.37 -9.36
C ALA A 380 27.00 18.75 -8.55
N GLY A 381 26.62 19.42 -7.46
CA GLY A 381 25.56 18.96 -6.56
C GLY A 381 25.95 17.88 -5.54
N LEU A 382 27.17 17.33 -5.57
CA LEU A 382 27.61 16.33 -4.59
C LEU A 382 27.67 16.89 -3.15
N GLU A 383 27.99 18.17 -2.98
CA GLU A 383 27.98 18.83 -1.67
C GLU A 383 26.58 18.74 -1.03
N GLU A 384 25.52 19.02 -1.79
CA GLU A 384 24.14 18.93 -1.33
C GLU A 384 23.72 17.47 -1.09
N GLU A 385 24.08 16.57 -1.99
CA GLU A 385 23.81 15.13 -1.86
C GLU A 385 24.44 14.56 -0.58
N TRP A 386 25.70 14.89 -0.27
CA TRP A 386 26.35 14.43 0.95
C TRP A 386 25.70 15.02 2.21
N GLY A 387 25.19 16.25 2.15
CA GLY A 387 24.34 16.81 3.21
C GLY A 387 23.06 15.98 3.42
N ARG A 388 22.36 15.62 2.33
CA ARG A 388 21.17 14.75 2.38
C ARG A 388 21.51 13.37 2.99
N GLN A 389 22.65 12.77 2.62
CA GLN A 389 23.11 11.51 3.19
C GLN A 389 23.45 11.62 4.69
N TYR A 390 24.12 12.69 5.11
CA TYR A 390 24.43 12.94 6.52
C TYR A 390 23.15 13.05 7.36
N ALA A 391 22.16 13.79 6.86
CA ALA A 391 20.87 13.95 7.52
C ALA A 391 20.08 12.62 7.56
N ALA A 392 20.12 11.82 6.50
CA ALA A 392 19.51 10.49 6.48
C ALA A 392 20.15 9.55 7.52
N LEU A 393 21.48 9.46 7.54
CA LEU A 393 22.20 8.63 8.51
C LEU A 393 21.98 9.10 9.95
N SER A 394 21.83 10.41 10.16
CA SER A 394 21.48 10.96 11.47
C SER A 394 20.11 10.48 11.96
N ARG A 395 19.11 10.38 11.05
CA ARG A 395 17.81 9.78 11.36
C ARG A 395 17.92 8.28 11.63
N ASP A 396 18.71 7.57 10.84
CA ASP A 396 18.93 6.12 11.00
C ASP A 396 19.56 5.81 12.37
N LEU A 397 20.56 6.61 12.79
CA LEU A 397 21.21 6.51 14.10
C LEU A 397 20.29 6.82 15.27
N ALA A 398 19.33 7.74 15.08
CA ALA A 398 18.28 8.00 16.07
C ALA A 398 17.26 6.84 16.16
N ASN A 399 17.19 5.99 15.14
CA ASN A 399 16.23 4.88 15.02
C ASN A 399 16.88 3.49 15.08
N ARG A 400 17.84 3.27 15.99
CA ARG A 400 18.54 1.97 16.14
C ARG A 400 17.59 0.78 16.37
N GLY A 401 16.48 0.99 17.08
CA GLY A 401 15.49 -0.05 17.37
C GLY A 401 14.87 -0.66 16.10
N HIS A 402 14.72 0.13 15.04
CA HIS A 402 14.33 -0.39 13.72
C HIS A 402 15.36 -1.38 13.16
N PHE A 403 16.64 -1.01 13.15
CA PHE A 403 17.72 -1.87 12.65
C PHE A 403 17.87 -3.17 13.46
N GLU A 404 17.63 -3.13 14.76
CA GLU A 404 17.57 -4.33 15.61
C GLU A 404 16.44 -5.27 15.16
N THR A 405 15.26 -4.70 14.89
CA THR A 405 14.05 -5.42 14.47
C THR A 405 14.24 -6.11 13.11
N VAL A 406 14.87 -5.43 12.14
CA VAL A 406 15.07 -5.98 10.78
C VAL A 406 16.38 -6.76 10.60
N SER A 407 17.20 -6.88 11.66
CA SER A 407 18.55 -7.45 11.55
C SER A 407 18.61 -8.89 11.04
N THR A 408 17.61 -9.72 11.35
CA THR A 408 17.53 -11.14 10.92
C THR A 408 17.05 -11.30 9.48
N THR A 409 16.34 -10.31 8.95
CA THR A 409 15.82 -10.29 7.58
C THR A 409 16.70 -9.47 6.64
N THR A 410 17.78 -8.87 7.14
CA THR A 410 18.73 -8.08 6.35
C THR A 410 19.68 -8.99 5.56
N TYR A 411 19.94 -8.63 4.30
CA TYR A 411 20.77 -9.42 3.38
C TYR A 411 22.25 -9.49 3.81
N ARG A 412 22.85 -8.35 4.17
CA ARG A 412 24.22 -8.25 4.72
C ARG A 412 24.19 -7.43 6.01
N ARG A 413 24.80 -7.92 7.08
CA ARG A 413 24.77 -7.22 8.39
C ARG A 413 25.53 -5.90 8.34
N GLU A 414 26.46 -5.74 7.42
CA GLU A 414 27.27 -4.55 7.21
C GLU A 414 26.42 -3.30 6.89
N SER A 415 25.24 -3.46 6.29
CA SER A 415 24.31 -2.36 6.02
C SER A 415 23.52 -1.89 7.23
N LEU A 416 23.56 -2.60 8.36
CA LEU A 416 22.91 -2.15 9.60
C LEU A 416 23.66 -0.98 10.24
N ILE A 417 23.02 -0.32 11.19
CA ILE A 417 23.67 0.60 12.13
C ILE A 417 24.28 -0.24 13.27
N ALA A 418 25.59 -0.16 13.43
CA ALA A 418 26.33 -0.91 14.44
C ALA A 418 26.35 -0.17 15.79
N ALA A 419 26.55 -0.90 16.89
CA ALA A 419 26.56 -0.31 18.23
C ALA A 419 27.70 0.71 18.41
N GLU A 420 28.82 0.49 17.71
CA GLU A 420 30.00 1.36 17.69
C GLU A 420 29.86 2.61 16.79
N ASP A 421 28.84 2.69 15.94
CA ASP A 421 28.65 3.83 15.05
C ASP A 421 28.19 5.04 15.87
N ARG A 422 29.05 6.00 16.22
CA ARG A 422 28.66 7.10 17.12
C ARG A 422 27.86 8.21 16.41
N ASP A 423 28.11 8.39 15.12
CA ASP A 423 27.54 9.43 14.28
C ASP A 423 27.58 9.00 12.78
N PRO A 424 27.09 9.82 11.83
CA PRO A 424 27.11 9.48 10.41
C PRO A 424 28.50 9.18 9.83
N VAL A 425 29.56 9.81 10.35
CA VAL A 425 30.94 9.61 9.86
C VAL A 425 31.41 8.19 10.14
N ASP A 426 31.17 7.70 11.37
CA ASP A 426 31.57 6.34 11.74
C ASP A 426 30.86 5.29 10.87
N VAL A 427 29.56 5.50 10.59
CA VAL A 427 28.79 4.63 9.68
C VAL A 427 29.42 4.60 8.29
N VAL A 428 29.66 5.77 7.68
CA VAL A 428 30.24 5.86 6.33
C VAL A 428 31.62 5.22 6.28
N LEU A 429 32.50 5.49 7.26
CA LEU A 429 33.85 4.91 7.28
C LEU A 429 33.83 3.38 7.43
N ARG A 430 32.92 2.84 8.26
CA ARG A 430 32.78 1.40 8.45
C ARG A 430 32.24 0.72 7.18
N ARG A 431 31.18 1.26 6.59
CA ARG A 431 30.60 0.72 5.34
C ARG A 431 31.57 0.86 4.15
N THR A 432 32.36 1.94 4.10
CA THR A 432 33.44 2.12 3.12
C THR A 432 34.55 1.09 3.32
N ALA A 433 34.88 0.74 4.57
CA ALA A 433 35.84 -0.32 4.86
C ALA A 433 35.34 -1.70 4.39
N ALA A 434 34.05 -1.99 4.53
CA ALA A 434 33.44 -3.22 4.02
C ALA A 434 33.50 -3.27 2.48
N LEU A 435 33.14 -2.17 1.80
CA LEU A 435 33.27 -2.03 0.35
C LEU A 435 34.72 -2.28 -0.12
N LEU A 436 35.69 -1.59 0.49
CA LEU A 436 37.11 -1.76 0.15
C LEU A 436 37.59 -3.21 0.36
N ALA A 437 37.14 -3.86 1.44
CA ALA A 437 37.48 -5.24 1.73
C ALA A 437 36.91 -6.22 0.70
N ASP A 438 35.71 -5.96 0.18
CA ASP A 438 35.14 -6.76 -0.92
C ASP A 438 35.89 -6.54 -2.24
N LEU A 439 36.16 -5.27 -2.62
CA LEU A 439 36.87 -4.96 -3.86
C LEU A 439 38.29 -5.53 -3.89
N ARG A 440 39.00 -5.57 -2.75
CA ARG A 440 40.33 -6.20 -2.63
C ARG A 440 40.34 -7.69 -2.95
N ARG A 441 39.20 -8.38 -2.84
CA ARG A 441 39.07 -9.81 -3.19
C ARG A 441 38.84 -10.01 -4.69
N LYS A 442 38.48 -8.96 -5.42
CA LYS A 442 38.25 -9.02 -6.87
C LYS A 442 39.57 -8.85 -7.63
N PRO A 443 39.71 -9.44 -8.83
CA PRO A 443 40.94 -9.33 -9.61
C PRO A 443 41.24 -7.87 -9.97
N ALA A 444 42.51 -7.46 -9.77
CA ALA A 444 43.13 -6.24 -10.26
C ALA A 444 42.66 -4.89 -9.68
N VAL A 445 43.27 -4.43 -8.57
CA VAL A 445 43.41 -2.98 -8.33
C VAL A 445 44.64 -2.66 -7.44
N ALA A 446 45.81 -2.41 -8.04
CA ALA A 446 47.01 -1.98 -7.28
C ALA A 446 46.82 -0.60 -6.59
N GLU A 447 45.88 0.19 -7.08
CA GLU A 447 45.56 1.56 -6.62
C GLU A 447 44.77 1.58 -5.30
N LEU A 448 44.12 0.47 -4.90
CA LEU A 448 43.36 0.40 -3.64
C LEU A 448 44.24 0.53 -2.38
N GLU A 449 45.54 0.25 -2.44
CA GLU A 449 46.42 0.35 -1.27
C GLU A 449 46.62 1.80 -0.79
N GLN A 450 46.64 2.77 -1.71
CA GLN A 450 46.70 4.18 -1.34
C GLN A 450 45.37 4.65 -0.75
N LEU A 451 44.24 4.20 -1.31
CA LEU A 451 42.91 4.51 -0.79
C LEU A 451 42.70 3.86 0.59
N ALA A 452 43.24 2.67 0.82
CA ALA A 452 43.22 2.01 2.12
C ALA A 452 43.98 2.79 3.20
N ARG A 453 45.15 3.35 2.86
CA ARG A 453 45.89 4.25 3.77
C ARG A 453 45.10 5.51 4.07
N SER A 454 44.45 6.09 3.06
CA SER A 454 43.58 7.26 3.24
C SER A 454 42.39 6.96 4.15
N LEU A 455 41.77 5.80 4.00
CA LEU A 455 40.67 5.36 4.87
C LEU A 455 41.14 5.17 6.31
N ALA A 456 42.32 4.58 6.51
CA ALA A 456 42.91 4.43 7.84
C ALA A 456 43.17 5.80 8.51
N ALA A 457 43.70 6.76 7.76
CA ALA A 457 43.92 8.13 8.25
C ALA A 457 42.61 8.83 8.65
N LEU A 458 41.54 8.70 7.83
CA LEU A 458 40.23 9.25 8.17
C LEU A 458 39.61 8.60 9.41
N ARG A 459 39.81 7.29 9.61
CA ARG A 459 39.38 6.61 10.84
C ARG A 459 40.14 7.11 12.07
N THR A 460 41.44 7.38 11.95
CA THR A 460 42.22 8.01 13.02
C THR A 460 41.72 9.42 13.32
N ALA A 461 41.45 10.23 12.30
CA ALA A 461 40.86 11.56 12.47
C ALA A 461 39.47 11.50 13.13
N ALA A 462 38.62 10.53 12.73
CA ALA A 462 37.31 10.31 13.32
C ALA A 462 37.36 9.86 14.79
N ALA A 463 38.44 9.21 15.21
CA ALA A 463 38.65 8.87 16.61
C ALA A 463 39.13 10.08 17.42
N ALA A 464 39.95 10.96 16.81
CA ALA A 464 40.55 12.11 17.47
C ALA A 464 39.61 13.32 17.59
N ILE A 465 38.73 13.55 16.61
CA ILE A 465 37.81 14.70 16.59
C ILE A 465 36.58 14.38 17.47
N PRO A 466 36.30 15.20 18.51
CA PRO A 466 35.13 15.04 19.39
C PRO A 466 33.80 15.10 18.63
N LEU A 467 32.78 14.39 19.14
CA LEU A 467 31.44 14.32 18.52
C LEU A 467 30.69 15.65 18.59
N GLU A 468 31.01 16.46 19.60
CA GLU A 468 30.42 17.77 19.86
C GLU A 468 30.81 18.80 18.77
N ASN A 469 31.89 18.55 18.03
CA ASN A 469 32.35 19.41 16.95
C ASN A 469 31.65 19.07 15.62
N SER A 470 30.36 19.40 15.53
CA SER A 470 29.49 19.02 14.41
C SER A 470 30.04 19.42 13.04
N GLU A 471 30.63 20.61 12.92
CA GLU A 471 31.17 21.07 11.63
C GLU A 471 32.46 20.35 11.23
N ALA A 472 33.31 20.01 12.22
CA ALA A 472 34.46 19.14 11.97
C ALA A 472 34.04 17.73 11.55
N ARG A 473 33.02 17.15 12.21
CA ARG A 473 32.46 15.85 11.83
C ARG A 473 31.86 15.89 10.41
N ARG A 474 31.20 16.98 10.03
CA ARG A 474 30.64 17.16 8.68
C ARG A 474 31.70 17.27 7.59
N ALA A 475 32.76 18.04 7.84
CA ALA A 475 33.90 18.09 6.91
C ALA A 475 34.55 16.70 6.75
N LEU A 476 34.69 15.96 7.85
CA LEU A 476 35.19 14.59 7.84
C LEU A 476 34.26 13.62 7.10
N HIS A 477 32.94 13.78 7.24
CA HIS A 477 31.95 13.02 6.47
C HIS A 477 32.09 13.29 4.97
N ALA A 478 32.22 14.54 4.55
CA ALA A 478 32.40 14.88 3.14
C ALA A 478 33.70 14.28 2.57
N ASP A 479 34.82 14.32 3.31
CA ASP A 479 36.08 13.68 2.88
C ASP A 479 35.96 12.14 2.85
N ALA A 480 35.19 11.56 3.78
CA ALA A 480 34.85 10.13 3.75
C ALA A 480 33.98 9.76 2.55
N CYS A 481 32.97 10.56 2.20
CA CYS A 481 32.13 10.35 1.03
C CYS A 481 32.92 10.50 -0.28
N ARG A 482 33.84 11.48 -0.36
CA ARG A 482 34.78 11.60 -1.49
C ARG A 482 35.60 10.32 -1.65
N LEU A 483 36.23 9.85 -0.58
CA LEU A 483 37.04 8.62 -0.60
C LEU A 483 36.20 7.39 -0.94
N ARG A 484 34.98 7.29 -0.38
CA ARG A 484 34.04 6.20 -0.67
C ARG A 484 33.70 6.16 -2.15
N ARG A 485 33.43 7.30 -2.78
CA ARG A 485 33.17 7.39 -4.23
C ARG A 485 34.37 6.95 -5.04
N GLU A 486 35.56 7.42 -4.71
CA GLU A 486 36.81 6.99 -5.35
C GLU A 486 36.93 5.46 -5.27
N ILE A 487 36.77 4.87 -4.10
CA ILE A 487 36.82 3.40 -3.91
C ILE A 487 35.72 2.69 -4.72
N ALA A 488 34.47 3.18 -4.66
CA ALA A 488 33.33 2.57 -5.36
C ALA A 488 33.53 2.53 -6.87
N PHE A 489 34.13 3.57 -7.45
CA PHE A 489 34.36 3.66 -8.90
C PHE A 489 35.56 2.85 -9.40
N HIS A 490 36.35 2.25 -8.50
CA HIS A 490 37.32 1.21 -8.84
C HIS A 490 36.68 -0.19 -8.92
N ASN A 491 35.36 -0.31 -8.77
CA ASN A 491 34.69 -1.60 -8.88
C ASN A 491 34.79 -2.14 -10.31
N PRO A 492 35.40 -3.33 -10.54
CA PRO A 492 35.57 -3.88 -11.89
C PRO A 492 34.25 -4.26 -12.59
N LEU A 493 33.12 -4.25 -11.87
CA LEU A 493 31.78 -4.42 -12.47
C LEU A 493 31.28 -3.17 -13.20
N LEU A 494 31.95 -2.02 -13.03
CA LEU A 494 31.66 -0.76 -13.72
C LEU A 494 32.44 -0.66 -15.04
N ASP A 495 32.53 -1.77 -15.76
CA ASP A 495 33.25 -1.97 -17.02
C ASP A 495 32.43 -1.51 -18.25
N PHE A 496 31.67 -0.44 -18.08
CA PHE A 496 30.84 0.19 -19.12
C PHE A 496 30.92 1.72 -18.99
N ASP A 497 30.81 2.41 -20.12
CA ASP A 497 30.98 3.87 -20.22
C ASP A 497 29.68 4.60 -20.55
N GLN A 498 28.56 3.88 -20.66
CA GLN A 498 27.24 4.43 -21.00
C GLN A 498 26.12 3.80 -20.17
N ILE A 499 25.16 4.65 -19.75
CA ILE A 499 23.92 4.23 -19.06
C ILE A 499 22.73 4.79 -19.84
N LEU A 500 21.85 3.91 -20.30
CA LEU A 500 20.52 4.23 -20.80
C LEU A 500 19.57 4.49 -19.62
N PHE A 501 18.74 5.53 -19.72
CA PHE A 501 17.71 5.84 -18.72
C PHE A 501 16.60 6.69 -19.34
N ILE A 502 15.49 6.86 -18.62
CA ILE A 502 14.44 7.81 -18.99
C ILE A 502 14.33 8.95 -17.98
N LYS A 503 13.87 10.10 -18.44
CA LYS A 503 13.36 11.18 -17.58
C LYS A 503 11.85 11.20 -17.70
N ARG A 504 11.13 11.28 -16.57
CA ARG A 504 9.66 11.47 -16.56
C ARG A 504 9.18 12.06 -15.24
N HIS A 505 7.99 12.64 -15.26
CA HIS A 505 7.26 12.97 -14.04
C HIS A 505 6.60 11.73 -13.44
N ARG A 506 6.35 11.76 -12.12
CA ARG A 506 5.44 10.80 -11.49
C ARG A 506 4.04 10.90 -12.11
N ALA A 507 3.31 9.78 -12.10
CA ALA A 507 1.93 9.76 -12.55
C ALA A 507 1.05 10.66 -11.66
N LEU A 508 -0.04 11.19 -12.23
CA LEU A 508 -0.96 12.12 -11.56
C LEU A 508 -1.74 11.48 -10.41
N PHE A 509 -1.78 10.16 -10.35
CA PHE A 509 -2.51 9.41 -9.35
C PHE A 509 -1.60 8.37 -8.68
N ASN A 510 -1.61 8.36 -7.35
CA ASN A 510 -0.75 7.50 -6.55
C ASN A 510 -1.46 6.18 -6.24
N HIS A 511 -1.45 5.25 -7.19
CA HIS A 511 -1.93 3.89 -7.00
C HIS A 511 -1.22 2.97 -8.00
N MET A 512 -0.96 1.71 -7.61
CA MET A 512 -0.02 0.87 -8.36
C MET A 512 -0.47 0.59 -9.80
N CYS A 513 -1.79 0.55 -10.02
CA CYS A 513 -2.36 0.30 -11.33
C CYS A 513 -2.30 1.52 -12.26
N ASP A 514 -2.67 2.69 -11.72
CA ASP A 514 -2.99 3.89 -12.50
C ASP A 514 -1.77 4.53 -13.16
N GLN A 515 -0.58 4.31 -12.61
CA GLN A 515 0.67 4.87 -13.13
C GLN A 515 1.05 4.40 -14.55
N TYR A 516 0.39 3.35 -15.05
CA TYR A 516 0.62 2.76 -16.38
C TYR A 516 -0.49 3.08 -17.39
N TYR A 517 -1.49 3.88 -17.01
CA TYR A 517 -2.42 4.44 -17.98
C TYR A 517 -1.88 5.75 -18.53
N GLY A 518 -1.86 5.90 -19.85
CA GLY A 518 -1.50 7.18 -20.48
C GLY A 518 -2.44 8.32 -20.06
N MET A 519 -3.67 8.01 -19.65
CA MET A 519 -4.62 8.96 -19.05
C MET A 519 -4.10 9.62 -17.75
N ALA A 520 -3.31 8.89 -16.95
CA ALA A 520 -2.69 9.37 -15.72
C ALA A 520 -1.25 9.89 -15.92
N ALA A 521 -0.74 9.87 -17.15
CA ALA A 521 0.60 10.32 -17.49
C ALA A 521 0.71 11.86 -17.50
N THR A 522 1.89 12.36 -17.19
CA THR A 522 2.20 13.78 -17.26
C THR A 522 3.28 13.99 -18.32
N PRO A 523 3.06 14.89 -19.31
CA PRO A 523 4.08 15.24 -20.28
C PRO A 523 5.38 15.69 -19.62
N GLY A 524 6.52 15.19 -20.09
CA GLY A 524 7.84 15.64 -19.68
C GLY A 524 8.93 14.58 -19.88
N GLY A 525 10.17 15.03 -20.09
CA GLY A 525 11.34 14.16 -20.17
C GLY A 525 11.57 13.52 -21.54
N GLY A 526 12.04 12.26 -21.55
CA GLY A 526 12.60 11.64 -22.76
C GLY A 526 13.43 10.38 -22.50
N LEU A 527 14.06 9.87 -23.57
CA LEU A 527 14.95 8.71 -23.56
C LEU A 527 16.41 9.18 -23.71
N PHE A 528 17.27 8.86 -22.75
CA PHE A 528 18.59 9.46 -22.64
C PHE A 528 19.71 8.43 -22.46
N VAL A 529 20.90 8.80 -22.93
CA VAL A 529 22.15 8.09 -22.62
C VAL A 529 23.07 9.03 -21.85
N LEU A 530 23.53 8.57 -20.69
CA LEU A 530 24.59 9.17 -19.91
C LEU A 530 25.92 8.52 -20.28
N SER A 531 26.82 9.27 -20.93
CA SER A 531 28.18 8.83 -21.24
C SER A 531 29.17 9.30 -20.18
N GLN A 532 30.25 8.53 -19.99
CA GLN A 532 31.26 8.75 -18.94
C GLN A 532 30.66 8.88 -17.52
N PRO A 533 29.75 7.99 -17.10
CA PRO A 533 29.02 8.09 -15.83
C PRO A 533 29.93 8.06 -14.58
N PHE A 534 31.13 7.49 -14.71
CA PHE A 534 32.11 7.36 -13.64
C PHE A 534 33.34 8.28 -13.82
N GLY A 535 33.37 9.07 -14.90
CA GLY A 535 34.47 9.97 -15.24
C GLY A 535 34.27 11.39 -14.70
N SER A 536 35.21 12.29 -15.04
CA SER A 536 35.19 13.70 -14.61
C SER A 536 34.24 14.60 -15.40
N GLU A 537 33.69 14.12 -16.53
CA GLU A 537 32.77 14.87 -17.39
C GLU A 537 31.59 14.01 -17.90
N PRO A 538 30.60 13.67 -17.04
CA PRO A 538 29.38 13.00 -17.47
C PRO A 538 28.63 13.84 -18.50
N ARG A 539 28.16 13.19 -19.58
CA ARG A 539 27.42 13.85 -20.66
C ARG A 539 26.11 13.15 -20.92
N VAL A 540 25.02 13.91 -20.90
CA VAL A 540 23.68 13.41 -21.24
C VAL A 540 23.35 13.77 -22.67
N ARG A 541 22.93 12.77 -23.44
CA ARG A 541 22.42 12.92 -24.81
C ARG A 541 21.00 12.39 -24.89
N ASP A 542 20.11 13.14 -25.52
CA ASP A 542 18.79 12.66 -25.91
C ASP A 542 18.92 11.72 -27.12
N VAL A 543 18.43 10.48 -26.97
CA VAL A 543 18.50 9.46 -28.02
C VAL A 543 17.63 9.84 -29.22
N LEU A 544 16.53 10.57 -28.98
CA LEU A 544 15.50 10.86 -29.97
C LEU A 544 15.60 12.28 -30.55
N GLU A 545 16.59 13.08 -30.16
CA GLU A 545 16.75 14.51 -30.53
C GLU A 545 16.55 14.76 -32.04
N SER A 546 17.11 13.87 -32.86
CA SER A 546 17.05 13.93 -34.33
C SER A 546 16.22 12.80 -34.96
N ALA A 547 15.59 11.95 -34.15
CA ALA A 547 14.84 10.79 -34.62
C ALA A 547 13.44 11.20 -35.10
N THR A 548 12.98 10.60 -36.19
CA THR A 548 11.59 10.70 -36.66
C THR A 548 11.03 9.29 -36.80
N VAL A 549 9.78 9.09 -36.39
CA VAL A 549 9.11 7.80 -36.49
C VAL A 549 9.01 7.40 -37.96
N GLN A 550 9.49 6.20 -38.29
CA GLN A 550 9.56 5.69 -39.66
C GLN A 550 8.33 4.87 -40.08
N HIS A 551 7.65 4.27 -39.10
CA HIS A 551 6.52 3.35 -39.30
C HIS A 551 5.48 3.53 -38.18
N GLY A 552 4.21 3.28 -38.52
CA GLY A 552 3.07 3.40 -37.61
C GLY A 552 2.29 4.72 -37.78
N ARG A 553 1.28 4.93 -36.93
CA ARG A 553 0.39 6.10 -36.99
C ARG A 553 1.14 7.43 -36.82
N LEU A 554 2.21 7.43 -36.04
CA LEU A 554 3.03 8.62 -35.81
C LEU A 554 4.13 8.84 -36.86
N GLN A 555 4.11 8.12 -38.00
CA GLN A 555 5.12 8.26 -39.05
C GLN A 555 5.36 9.74 -39.45
N GLY A 556 6.64 10.11 -39.54
CA GLY A 556 7.08 11.47 -39.86
C GLY A 556 7.13 12.44 -38.67
N GLN A 557 6.61 12.03 -37.51
CA GLN A 557 6.62 12.86 -36.30
C GLN A 557 7.88 12.60 -35.45
N ARG A 558 8.27 13.60 -34.65
CA ARG A 558 9.27 13.45 -33.58
C ARG A 558 8.54 13.16 -32.27
N LEU A 559 9.09 12.26 -31.48
CA LEU A 559 8.61 12.04 -30.11
C LEU A 559 9.32 13.03 -29.19
N SER A 560 8.55 13.73 -28.36
CA SER A 560 9.08 14.69 -27.39
C SER A 560 8.29 14.60 -26.09
N GLY A 561 8.99 14.78 -24.96
CA GLY A 561 8.34 14.94 -23.66
C GLY A 561 7.75 16.33 -23.45
N GLY A 562 8.13 17.31 -24.29
CA GLY A 562 7.79 18.70 -24.06
C GLY A 562 8.54 19.31 -22.86
N PRO A 563 8.02 20.39 -22.26
CA PRO A 563 8.66 21.04 -21.12
C PRO A 563 8.67 20.15 -19.86
N ASN A 564 9.72 20.25 -19.04
CA ASN A 564 9.81 19.60 -17.71
C ASN A 564 8.91 20.26 -16.63
N VAL A 565 8.02 21.17 -17.04
CA VAL A 565 7.06 21.81 -16.14
C VAL A 565 5.73 21.10 -16.34
N PRO A 566 5.23 20.35 -15.33
CA PRO A 566 4.01 19.60 -15.48
C PRO A 566 2.81 20.55 -15.67
N PRO A 567 1.90 20.24 -16.61
CA PRO A 567 0.70 21.05 -16.82
C PRO A 567 -0.26 20.98 -15.61
N ALA A 568 -1.18 21.95 -15.52
CA ALA A 568 -2.18 22.03 -14.46
C ALA A 568 -3.36 21.07 -14.75
N VAL A 569 -3.08 19.77 -14.63
CA VAL A 569 -4.02 18.67 -14.89
C VAL A 569 -4.27 17.84 -13.65
N SER A 570 -5.43 17.21 -13.58
CA SER A 570 -5.79 16.24 -12.55
C SER A 570 -6.44 15.00 -13.15
N PHE A 571 -6.32 13.88 -12.44
CA PHE A 571 -6.97 12.61 -12.73
C PHE A 571 -7.86 12.23 -11.55
N ASP A 572 -9.11 11.84 -11.82
CA ASP A 572 -10.12 11.63 -10.77
C ASP A 572 -10.08 10.24 -10.12
N GLY A 573 -9.26 9.31 -10.62
CA GLY A 573 -9.24 7.92 -10.14
C GLY A 573 -10.38 7.06 -10.68
N GLU A 574 -11.28 7.64 -11.47
CA GLU A 574 -12.44 7.00 -12.13
C GLU A 574 -12.26 6.98 -13.66
N GLY A 575 -11.02 7.13 -14.12
CA GLY A 575 -10.66 7.11 -15.54
C GLY A 575 -10.82 8.44 -16.27
N ASN A 576 -11.08 9.57 -15.59
CA ASN A 576 -11.21 10.86 -16.29
C ASN A 576 -10.14 11.86 -15.88
N ARG A 577 -9.66 12.59 -16.88
CA ARG A 577 -8.69 13.68 -16.74
C ARG A 577 -9.39 15.03 -16.90
N ARG A 578 -8.89 16.06 -16.21
CA ARG A 578 -9.37 17.46 -16.32
C ARG A 578 -8.19 18.43 -16.27
N GLY A 579 -8.37 19.62 -16.83
CA GLY A 579 -7.38 20.71 -16.78
C GLY A 579 -6.87 21.11 -18.17
N GLU A 580 -5.93 22.04 -18.18
CA GLU A 580 -5.30 22.53 -19.41
C GLU A 580 -4.15 21.62 -19.83
N GLU A 581 -4.15 21.18 -21.08
CA GLU A 581 -3.12 20.28 -21.59
C GLU A 581 -1.79 20.99 -21.81
N GLY A 582 -0.71 20.28 -21.50
CA GLY A 582 0.63 20.67 -21.92
C GLY A 582 0.89 20.31 -23.39
N THR A 583 2.15 20.44 -23.78
CA THR A 583 2.64 19.93 -25.08
C THR A 583 3.64 18.81 -24.81
N GLY A 584 3.77 17.88 -25.75
CA GLY A 584 4.62 16.70 -25.59
C GLY A 584 3.93 15.55 -24.86
N GLY A 585 4.64 14.44 -24.78
CA GLY A 585 4.16 13.16 -24.25
C GLY A 585 4.96 12.68 -23.03
N SER A 586 4.80 11.41 -22.70
CA SER A 586 5.49 10.77 -21.56
C SER A 586 6.10 9.43 -21.95
N PHE A 587 7.17 9.03 -21.27
CA PHE A 587 7.96 7.83 -21.57
C PHE A 587 7.92 6.85 -20.40
N LEU A 588 7.86 5.55 -20.71
CA LEU A 588 7.92 4.47 -19.73
C LEU A 588 8.85 3.32 -20.19
N SER A 589 9.34 2.60 -19.19
CA SER A 589 9.82 1.22 -19.30
C SER A 589 10.78 0.93 -20.45
N PRO A 590 11.99 1.53 -20.46
CA PRO A 590 13.00 1.18 -21.43
C PRO A 590 13.52 -0.26 -21.19
N ASP A 591 13.83 -0.99 -22.27
CA ASP A 591 14.59 -2.24 -22.23
C ASP A 591 15.63 -2.30 -23.36
N LEU A 592 16.74 -2.97 -23.09
CA LEU A 592 17.89 -3.04 -24.00
C LEU A 592 18.08 -4.45 -24.56
N ALA A 593 18.22 -4.53 -25.88
CA ALA A 593 18.52 -5.78 -26.58
C ALA A 593 19.83 -6.39 -26.08
N TYR A 594 19.95 -7.72 -26.17
CA TYR A 594 21.11 -8.45 -25.65
C TYR A 594 22.43 -8.06 -26.32
N ASP A 595 22.39 -7.59 -27.57
CA ASP A 595 23.58 -7.08 -28.28
C ASP A 595 23.92 -5.61 -27.94
N GLY A 596 23.10 -4.94 -27.13
CA GLY A 596 23.29 -3.55 -26.72
C GLY A 596 22.98 -2.52 -27.81
N THR A 597 22.39 -2.90 -28.95
CA THR A 597 22.24 -2.01 -30.10
C THR A 597 20.83 -1.42 -30.26
N GLN A 598 19.81 -2.09 -29.71
CA GLN A 598 18.40 -1.69 -29.87
C GLN A 598 17.71 -1.48 -28.53
N ILE A 599 16.88 -0.45 -28.47
CA ILE A 599 16.14 -0.03 -27.29
C ILE A 599 14.65 -0.16 -27.58
N LEU A 600 13.92 -0.80 -26.68
CA LEU A 600 12.47 -0.74 -26.59
C LEU A 600 12.07 0.26 -25.52
N PHE A 601 10.93 0.93 -25.70
CA PHE A 601 10.34 1.81 -24.70
C PHE A 601 8.85 2.00 -25.01
N ALA A 602 8.09 2.49 -24.04
CA ALA A 602 6.71 2.90 -24.23
C ALA A 602 6.57 4.43 -24.23
N TYR A 603 5.69 4.96 -25.09
CA TYR A 603 5.42 6.40 -25.23
C TYR A 603 3.93 6.66 -25.41
N VAL A 604 3.45 7.77 -24.82
CA VAL A 604 2.10 8.28 -25.00
C VAL A 604 2.16 9.75 -25.39
N GLU A 605 1.35 10.19 -26.36
CA GLU A 605 1.31 11.59 -26.82
C GLU A 605 0.76 12.56 -25.77
N CYS A 606 -0.01 12.07 -24.79
CA CYS A 606 -0.74 12.86 -23.80
C CYS A 606 -1.74 13.86 -24.42
N THR A 607 -2.40 13.48 -25.51
CA THR A 607 -3.43 14.29 -26.20
C THR A 607 -4.67 13.47 -26.49
N GLY A 608 -5.78 14.11 -26.88
CA GLY A 608 -7.02 13.43 -27.28
C GLY A 608 -8.10 13.43 -26.21
N ASP A 609 -9.15 12.61 -26.36
CA ASP A 609 -10.27 12.55 -25.40
C ASP A 609 -9.76 12.26 -23.98
N MET A 610 -10.29 12.97 -22.99
CA MET A 610 -9.89 12.88 -21.57
C MET A 610 -10.82 11.99 -20.74
N ARG A 611 -11.71 11.25 -21.40
CA ARG A 611 -12.74 10.44 -20.75
C ARG A 611 -12.50 8.96 -20.95
N HIS A 612 -12.82 8.19 -19.94
CA HIS A 612 -12.89 6.75 -20.05
C HIS A 612 -14.09 6.31 -20.91
N HIS A 613 -13.87 5.38 -21.85
CA HIS A 613 -14.88 4.84 -22.74
C HIS A 613 -15.37 3.48 -22.23
N HIS A 614 -16.54 3.48 -21.59
CA HIS A 614 -17.17 2.25 -21.11
C HIS A 614 -17.80 1.45 -22.26
N HIS A 615 -17.33 0.22 -22.48
CA HIS A 615 -17.93 -0.74 -23.40
C HIS A 615 -17.41 -2.15 -23.09
N VAL A 616 -17.99 -3.13 -23.80
CA VAL A 616 -17.65 -4.57 -23.69
C VAL A 616 -17.11 -5.12 -25.01
N ASP A 617 -17.01 -4.28 -26.03
CA ASP A 617 -16.39 -4.62 -27.33
C ASP A 617 -14.91 -5.00 -27.14
N PRO A 618 -14.53 -6.27 -27.38
CA PRO A 618 -13.16 -6.73 -27.16
C PRO A 618 -12.18 -6.15 -28.18
N THR A 619 -12.65 -5.61 -29.30
CA THR A 619 -11.79 -5.08 -30.37
C THR A 619 -11.26 -3.67 -30.10
N ARG A 620 -11.67 -3.07 -28.98
CA ARG A 620 -11.34 -1.71 -28.56
C ARG A 620 -10.87 -1.73 -27.11
N GLY A 621 -9.97 -0.83 -26.74
CA GLY A 621 -9.71 -0.47 -25.35
C GLY A 621 -10.44 0.81 -24.94
N HIS A 622 -10.27 1.19 -23.67
CA HIS A 622 -11.15 2.14 -22.98
C HIS A 622 -10.72 3.63 -23.09
N TRP A 623 -9.75 3.93 -23.95
CA TRP A 623 -9.11 5.24 -24.00
C TRP A 623 -8.97 5.73 -25.43
N ASP A 624 -8.75 7.03 -25.60
CA ASP A 624 -8.29 7.58 -26.87
C ASP A 624 -6.87 7.07 -27.19
N GLU A 625 -6.55 6.85 -28.47
CA GLU A 625 -5.25 6.33 -28.89
C GLU A 625 -4.06 7.21 -28.44
N GLY A 626 -4.24 8.54 -28.36
CA GLY A 626 -3.23 9.48 -27.85
C GLY A 626 -3.13 9.53 -26.31
N ARG A 627 -3.96 8.74 -25.61
CA ARG A 627 -3.96 8.51 -24.16
C ARG A 627 -3.51 7.10 -23.78
N CYS A 628 -3.04 6.33 -24.75
CA CYS A 628 -2.48 5.01 -24.52
C CYS A 628 -0.97 5.05 -24.67
N TYR A 629 -0.28 4.35 -23.78
CA TYR A 629 1.11 3.98 -24.05
C TYR A 629 1.18 3.01 -25.22
N HIS A 630 2.09 3.26 -26.15
CA HIS A 630 2.43 2.37 -27.26
C HIS A 630 3.90 2.01 -27.22
N ILE A 631 4.26 0.83 -27.70
CA ILE A 631 5.64 0.33 -27.71
C ILE A 631 6.35 0.83 -28.96
N PHE A 632 7.58 1.29 -28.78
CA PHE A 632 8.48 1.75 -29.83
C PHE A 632 9.81 1.00 -29.75
N ARG A 633 10.48 0.91 -30.90
CA ARG A 633 11.88 0.48 -31.03
C ARG A 633 12.71 1.61 -31.62
N VAL A 634 13.94 1.77 -31.15
CA VAL A 634 14.96 2.63 -31.76
C VAL A 634 16.34 1.99 -31.62
N ASN A 635 17.27 2.29 -32.51
CA ASN A 635 18.68 1.95 -32.30
C ASN A 635 19.29 2.90 -31.26
N ALA A 636 20.34 2.46 -30.55
CA ALA A 636 21.00 3.25 -29.51
C ALA A 636 21.62 4.59 -30.00
N ASP A 637 21.88 4.68 -31.31
CA ASP A 637 22.33 5.89 -31.99
C ASP A 637 21.20 6.88 -32.37
N GLY A 638 19.94 6.49 -32.15
CA GLY A 638 18.74 7.28 -32.49
C GLY A 638 18.15 6.98 -33.87
N SER A 639 18.75 6.08 -34.65
CA SER A 639 18.23 5.68 -35.97
C SER A 639 17.11 4.63 -35.86
N ASP A 640 16.37 4.46 -36.96
CA ASP A 640 15.34 3.41 -37.11
C ASP A 640 14.27 3.41 -36.00
N LEU A 641 13.78 4.59 -35.64
CA LEU A 641 12.67 4.75 -34.70
C LEU A 641 11.37 4.22 -35.33
N ARG A 642 10.75 3.21 -34.73
CA ARG A 642 9.51 2.57 -35.19
C ARG A 642 8.48 2.48 -34.07
N GLN A 643 7.22 2.76 -34.40
CA GLN A 643 6.09 2.40 -33.56
C GLN A 643 5.74 0.92 -33.83
N LEU A 644 5.68 0.10 -32.78
CA LEU A 644 5.38 -1.35 -32.87
C LEU A 644 3.93 -1.66 -32.54
N THR A 645 3.30 -0.91 -31.63
CA THR A 645 1.88 -1.09 -31.28
C THR A 645 1.08 0.20 -31.48
N ASP A 646 -0.23 0.05 -31.66
CA ASP A 646 -1.16 1.16 -31.85
C ASP A 646 -2.60 0.79 -31.43
N GLY A 647 -3.46 1.80 -31.33
CA GLY A 647 -4.89 1.67 -31.04
C GLY A 647 -5.28 2.20 -29.66
N THR A 648 -6.38 1.71 -29.12
CA THR A 648 -6.99 2.24 -27.89
C THR A 648 -6.63 1.45 -26.61
N PHE A 649 -5.52 0.72 -26.63
CA PHE A 649 -5.02 -0.09 -25.50
C PHE A 649 -3.66 0.45 -25.03
N ASN A 650 -3.43 0.48 -23.72
CA ASN A 650 -2.11 0.71 -23.17
C ASN A 650 -1.26 -0.56 -23.34
N ASP A 651 -0.13 -0.40 -24.01
CA ASP A 651 0.93 -1.39 -24.22
C ASP A 651 2.24 -0.84 -23.62
N PHE A 652 2.79 -1.50 -22.58
CA PHE A 652 3.95 -1.03 -21.83
C PHE A 652 4.81 -2.18 -21.28
N ASP A 653 5.88 -1.85 -20.55
CA ASP A 653 6.89 -2.80 -20.05
C ASP A 653 7.41 -3.81 -21.09
N PRO A 654 7.88 -3.35 -22.27
CA PRO A 654 8.47 -4.26 -23.25
C PRO A 654 9.75 -4.90 -22.71
N CYS A 655 9.99 -6.18 -22.99
CA CYS A 655 11.28 -6.82 -22.77
C CYS A 655 11.66 -7.78 -23.92
N TRP A 656 12.95 -7.78 -24.26
CA TRP A 656 13.49 -8.68 -25.28
C TRP A 656 13.55 -10.12 -24.77
N LEU A 657 12.99 -11.06 -25.55
CA LEU A 657 13.06 -12.48 -25.30
C LEU A 657 14.23 -13.13 -26.07
N PRO A 658 14.87 -14.19 -25.54
CA PRO A 658 16.00 -14.87 -26.18
C PRO A 658 15.62 -15.61 -27.48
N ASN A 659 14.33 -15.72 -27.79
CA ASN A 659 13.82 -16.24 -29.06
C ASN A 659 13.67 -15.16 -30.14
N GLY A 660 14.07 -13.91 -29.87
CA GLY A 660 13.94 -12.77 -30.78
C GLY A 660 12.56 -12.10 -30.81
N ARG A 661 11.63 -12.52 -29.94
CA ARG A 661 10.33 -11.86 -29.73
C ARG A 661 10.41 -10.81 -28.63
N ILE A 662 9.32 -10.08 -28.44
CA ILE A 662 9.17 -9.03 -27.42
C ILE A 662 7.99 -9.40 -26.53
N ALA A 663 8.20 -9.59 -25.22
CA ALA A 663 7.10 -9.67 -24.26
C ALA A 663 6.73 -8.27 -23.78
N PHE A 664 5.48 -8.06 -23.40
CA PHE A 664 4.98 -6.78 -22.90
C PHE A 664 3.66 -6.94 -22.12
N ILE A 665 3.23 -5.88 -21.44
CA ILE A 665 1.97 -5.82 -20.71
C ILE A 665 0.93 -5.03 -21.52
N SER A 666 -0.30 -5.55 -21.63
CA SER A 666 -1.35 -4.98 -22.47
C SER A 666 -2.76 -5.14 -21.92
N GLU A 667 -3.61 -4.14 -22.15
CA GLU A 667 -5.06 -4.16 -21.88
C GLU A 667 -5.87 -5.02 -22.86
N ARG A 668 -5.27 -5.58 -23.91
CA ARG A 668 -5.97 -6.26 -25.04
C ARG A 668 -6.77 -7.50 -24.64
N ARG A 669 -6.53 -8.09 -23.46
CA ARG A 669 -7.36 -9.19 -22.94
C ARG A 669 -8.75 -8.68 -22.49
N GLY A 670 -8.89 -7.38 -22.16
CA GLY A 670 -10.14 -6.71 -21.79
C GLY A 670 -10.40 -6.66 -20.28
N GLY A 671 -11.63 -6.40 -19.83
CA GLY A 671 -12.03 -6.53 -18.43
C GLY A 671 -11.46 -5.52 -17.42
N TYR A 672 -11.87 -5.63 -16.15
CA TYR A 672 -11.69 -4.66 -15.08
C TYR A 672 -11.28 -5.30 -13.75
N LEU A 673 -10.60 -4.52 -12.92
CA LEU A 673 -10.21 -4.85 -11.56
C LEU A 673 -11.39 -4.85 -10.58
N ARG A 674 -11.39 -5.78 -9.60
CA ARG A 674 -12.48 -5.98 -8.61
C ARG A 674 -12.47 -5.03 -7.38
N CYS A 675 -11.39 -4.31 -7.09
CA CYS A 675 -11.22 -3.48 -5.88
C CYS A 675 -11.83 -2.07 -5.95
N GLY A 676 -13.06 -1.94 -6.47
CA GLY A 676 -13.90 -0.76 -6.27
C GLY A 676 -13.52 0.52 -7.02
N ARG A 677 -12.85 0.45 -8.20
CA ARG A 677 -12.50 1.61 -9.04
C ARG A 677 -12.61 1.30 -10.54
N VAL A 678 -12.64 2.33 -11.39
CA VAL A 678 -12.55 2.17 -12.85
C VAL A 678 -11.10 1.93 -13.23
N CYS A 679 -10.71 0.66 -13.30
CA CYS A 679 -9.34 0.24 -13.56
C CYS A 679 -9.37 -0.96 -14.52
N PRO A 680 -9.20 -0.73 -15.82
CA PRO A 680 -9.07 -1.82 -16.80
C PRO A 680 -7.90 -2.76 -16.48
N THR A 681 -8.04 -4.02 -16.86
CA THR A 681 -7.00 -5.01 -16.55
C THR A 681 -6.01 -5.16 -17.70
N TYR A 682 -4.71 -5.12 -17.40
CA TYR A 682 -3.63 -5.46 -18.33
C TYR A 682 -2.88 -6.73 -17.90
N THR A 683 -2.52 -7.57 -18.87
CA THR A 683 -1.85 -8.88 -18.66
C THR A 683 -0.66 -9.07 -19.61
N LEU A 684 0.07 -10.18 -19.46
CA LEU A 684 1.24 -10.52 -20.27
C LEU A 684 0.90 -10.95 -21.70
N PHE A 685 1.59 -10.37 -22.67
CA PHE A 685 1.56 -10.65 -24.10
C PHE A 685 2.97 -10.82 -24.66
N ASP A 686 3.09 -11.35 -25.88
CA ASP A 686 4.28 -11.17 -26.70
C ASP A 686 3.92 -10.80 -28.15
N MET A 687 4.93 -10.38 -28.92
CA MET A 687 4.83 -10.07 -30.35
C MET A 687 6.14 -10.39 -31.08
N ALA A 688 6.07 -10.48 -32.41
CA ALA A 688 7.27 -10.49 -33.24
C ALA A 688 8.03 -9.15 -33.12
N ALA A 689 9.33 -9.17 -33.42
CA ALA A 689 10.20 -7.99 -33.28
C ALA A 689 9.81 -6.78 -34.17
N ASP A 690 8.93 -6.99 -35.14
CA ASP A 690 8.41 -5.95 -36.04
C ASP A 690 7.04 -5.40 -35.60
N GLY A 691 6.49 -5.86 -34.48
CA GLY A 691 5.18 -5.45 -33.95
C GLY A 691 4.01 -6.33 -34.41
N THR A 692 4.25 -7.32 -35.28
CA THR A 692 3.19 -8.24 -35.75
C THR A 692 3.00 -9.43 -34.81
N ASP A 693 2.00 -10.27 -35.10
CA ASP A 693 1.78 -11.55 -34.41
C ASP A 693 1.69 -11.42 -32.87
N ILE A 694 0.90 -10.45 -32.41
CA ILE A 694 0.61 -10.26 -30.98
C ILE A 694 -0.15 -11.48 -30.44
N THR A 695 0.32 -12.06 -29.34
CA THR A 695 -0.27 -13.24 -28.69
C THR A 695 -0.46 -12.98 -27.19
N CYS A 696 -1.64 -13.30 -26.66
CA CYS A 696 -1.92 -13.27 -25.22
C CYS A 696 -1.22 -14.44 -24.53
N LEU A 697 -0.30 -14.16 -23.60
CA LEU A 697 0.44 -15.19 -22.85
C LEU A 697 -0.22 -15.53 -21.52
N SER A 698 -0.93 -14.57 -20.90
CA SER A 698 -1.66 -14.79 -19.65
C SER A 698 -3.14 -14.40 -19.76
N PHE A 699 -3.99 -15.29 -19.26
CA PHE A 699 -5.44 -15.13 -19.23
C PHE A 699 -5.99 -14.73 -17.86
N HIS A 700 -5.12 -14.33 -16.93
CA HIS A 700 -5.49 -13.97 -15.56
C HIS A 700 -6.43 -12.76 -15.49
N GLU A 701 -7.38 -12.76 -14.54
CA GLU A 701 -8.46 -11.77 -14.45
C GLU A 701 -8.04 -10.37 -13.96
N THR A 702 -6.87 -10.25 -13.34
CA THR A 702 -6.34 -9.01 -12.72
C THR A 702 -4.97 -8.59 -13.25
N ASN A 703 -4.50 -7.42 -12.81
CA ASN A 703 -3.33 -6.75 -13.38
C ASN A 703 -1.99 -7.49 -13.13
N GLU A 704 -1.09 -7.35 -14.10
CA GLU A 704 0.27 -7.91 -14.13
C GLU A 704 1.29 -6.84 -14.55
N TRP A 705 2.57 -6.95 -14.16
CA TRP A 705 3.59 -5.91 -14.39
C TRP A 705 5.00 -6.45 -14.64
N HIS A 706 5.83 -5.62 -15.28
CA HIS A 706 7.29 -5.69 -15.31
C HIS A 706 7.88 -7.07 -15.68
N PRO A 707 7.56 -7.64 -16.85
CA PRO A 707 8.24 -8.83 -17.33
C PRO A 707 9.74 -8.59 -17.55
N SER A 708 10.57 -9.55 -17.13
CA SER A 708 11.98 -9.63 -17.49
C SER A 708 12.38 -11.10 -17.72
N VAL A 709 13.60 -11.33 -18.21
CA VAL A 709 14.07 -12.69 -18.55
C VAL A 709 15.02 -13.22 -17.49
N THR A 710 14.80 -14.46 -17.08
CA THR A 710 15.64 -15.18 -16.12
C THR A 710 16.94 -15.71 -16.76
N ASN A 711 17.93 -16.05 -15.94
CA ASN A 711 19.20 -16.62 -16.41
C ASN A 711 19.03 -17.96 -17.17
N ASP A 712 17.90 -18.66 -16.97
CA ASP A 712 17.56 -19.93 -17.63
C ASP A 712 16.51 -19.78 -18.76
N GLY A 713 16.28 -18.55 -19.24
CA GLY A 713 15.48 -18.32 -20.44
C GLY A 713 13.96 -18.47 -20.26
N ARG A 714 13.46 -18.12 -19.07
CA ARG A 714 12.04 -17.99 -18.74
C ARG A 714 11.67 -16.52 -18.56
N ILE A 715 10.38 -16.22 -18.58
CA ILE A 715 9.88 -14.89 -18.23
C ILE A 715 9.58 -14.88 -16.73
N VAL A 716 10.05 -13.85 -16.03
CA VAL A 716 9.63 -13.49 -14.67
C VAL A 716 8.82 -12.20 -14.71
N TRP A 717 7.67 -12.13 -14.05
CA TRP A 717 6.85 -10.91 -13.98
C TRP A 717 6.03 -10.91 -12.68
N THR A 718 5.47 -9.75 -12.30
CA THR A 718 4.62 -9.65 -11.12
C THR A 718 3.16 -9.84 -11.50
N ARG A 719 2.45 -10.72 -10.79
CA ARG A 719 1.00 -10.92 -10.97
C ARG A 719 0.27 -10.62 -9.67
N TRP A 720 -0.89 -9.97 -9.78
CA TRP A 720 -1.82 -9.78 -8.68
C TRP A 720 -2.81 -10.93 -8.56
N ASP A 721 -2.49 -11.99 -7.83
CA ASP A 721 -3.32 -13.21 -7.78
C ASP A 721 -4.19 -13.27 -6.51
N TYR A 722 -5.36 -12.62 -6.48
CA TYR A 722 -6.23 -12.59 -5.29
C TYR A 722 -7.61 -13.24 -5.50
N VAL A 723 -7.68 -14.33 -6.26
CA VAL A 723 -8.92 -15.13 -6.39
C VAL A 723 -9.34 -15.65 -5.02
N ASP A 724 -10.51 -15.24 -4.55
CA ASP A 724 -11.02 -15.45 -3.19
C ASP A 724 -10.10 -15.00 -2.05
N ARG A 725 -9.09 -14.16 -2.29
CA ARG A 725 -8.15 -13.65 -1.28
C ARG A 725 -8.26 -12.13 -1.14
N HIS A 726 -7.65 -11.58 -0.09
CA HIS A 726 -7.61 -10.14 0.13
C HIS A 726 -6.79 -9.44 -0.98
N GLY A 727 -7.27 -8.28 -1.46
CA GLY A 727 -6.61 -7.55 -2.56
C GLY A 727 -5.16 -7.18 -2.25
N CYS A 728 -4.83 -6.74 -1.04
CA CYS A 728 -3.46 -6.31 -0.74
C CYS A 728 -2.40 -7.42 -0.61
N THR A 729 -2.75 -8.71 -0.54
CA THR A 729 -1.81 -9.76 -0.07
C THR A 729 -1.07 -10.54 -1.16
N ALA A 730 -1.34 -10.29 -2.44
CA ALA A 730 -1.00 -11.28 -3.48
C ALA A 730 -0.32 -10.72 -4.75
N HIS A 731 0.48 -9.67 -4.64
CA HIS A 731 1.29 -9.17 -5.75
C HIS A 731 2.71 -9.74 -5.61
N VAL A 732 2.95 -10.88 -6.27
CA VAL A 732 4.22 -11.61 -6.16
C VAL A 732 4.81 -11.90 -7.53
N PRO A 733 6.11 -12.22 -7.61
CA PRO A 733 6.73 -12.64 -8.86
C PRO A 733 6.30 -14.06 -9.28
N TRP A 734 6.12 -14.27 -10.59
CA TRP A 734 5.76 -15.53 -11.25
C TRP A 734 6.76 -15.86 -12.37
N LEU A 735 6.85 -17.14 -12.73
CA LEU A 735 7.70 -17.69 -13.79
C LEU A 735 6.84 -18.39 -14.85
N THR A 736 7.22 -18.28 -16.12
CA THR A 736 6.57 -18.98 -17.25
C THR A 736 7.56 -19.20 -18.39
N GLY A 737 7.27 -20.15 -19.27
CA GLY A 737 8.01 -20.31 -20.52
C GLY A 737 7.91 -19.07 -21.42
N LEU A 738 8.76 -18.97 -22.44
CA LEU A 738 8.76 -17.82 -23.38
C LEU A 738 7.47 -17.68 -24.19
N ASP A 739 6.63 -18.72 -24.18
CA ASP A 739 5.33 -18.80 -24.84
C ASP A 739 4.16 -18.85 -23.84
N GLY A 740 4.38 -18.47 -22.57
CA GLY A 740 3.30 -18.33 -21.58
C GLY A 740 2.78 -19.64 -20.99
N ARG A 741 3.50 -20.75 -21.17
CA ARG A 741 3.18 -22.07 -20.59
C ARG A 741 3.68 -22.22 -19.16
N ASP A 742 2.96 -23.04 -18.39
CA ASP A 742 3.31 -23.42 -17.00
C ASP A 742 3.61 -22.23 -16.06
N PRO A 743 2.66 -21.27 -15.90
CA PRO A 743 2.84 -20.15 -14.98
C PRO A 743 2.91 -20.63 -13.52
N ARG A 744 3.97 -20.27 -12.79
CA ARG A 744 4.17 -20.64 -11.38
C ARG A 744 4.65 -19.45 -10.54
N ALA A 745 4.00 -19.17 -9.42
CA ALA A 745 4.52 -18.18 -8.48
C ALA A 745 5.92 -18.59 -8.00
N MET A 746 6.80 -17.63 -7.72
CA MET A 746 8.12 -17.92 -7.13
C MET A 746 7.98 -18.21 -5.63
N HIS A 747 7.26 -17.34 -4.90
CA HIS A 747 7.05 -17.44 -3.46
C HIS A 747 5.85 -16.58 -3.02
N GLY A 748 5.62 -16.47 -1.71
CA GLY A 748 4.78 -15.48 -1.05
C GLY A 748 3.29 -15.78 -1.08
N ASN A 749 2.89 -16.97 -1.54
CA ASN A 749 1.49 -17.25 -1.88
C ASN A 749 0.54 -17.26 -0.67
N PHE A 750 1.09 -17.46 0.54
CA PHE A 750 0.31 -17.52 1.78
C PHE A 750 0.86 -16.68 2.93
N ALA A 751 1.86 -15.84 2.65
CA ALA A 751 2.44 -14.96 3.65
C ALA A 751 1.42 -13.90 4.09
N PRO A 752 1.25 -13.65 5.40
CA PRO A 752 0.26 -12.70 5.87
C PRO A 752 0.72 -11.27 5.59
N ARG A 753 -0.23 -10.39 5.26
CA ARG A 753 0.05 -9.03 4.78
C ARG A 753 1.14 -8.29 5.57
N GLN A 754 1.00 -8.28 6.90
CA GLN A 754 1.88 -7.57 7.82
C GLN A 754 3.31 -8.11 7.89
N GLY A 755 3.57 -9.31 7.35
CA GLY A 755 4.87 -9.97 7.38
C GLY A 755 5.71 -9.75 6.13
N ARG A 756 5.20 -9.06 5.10
CA ARG A 756 5.80 -8.95 3.76
C ARG A 756 5.52 -7.57 3.14
N PRO A 757 6.18 -7.20 2.03
CA PRO A 757 5.68 -6.10 1.21
C PRO A 757 4.34 -6.46 0.58
N ASP A 758 3.50 -5.45 0.35
CA ASP A 758 2.25 -5.64 -0.40
C ASP A 758 2.56 -6.03 -1.85
N MET A 759 3.63 -5.47 -2.44
CA MET A 759 4.08 -5.78 -3.80
C MET A 759 5.59 -5.98 -3.92
N GLU A 760 5.96 -6.90 -4.80
CA GLU A 760 7.32 -7.07 -5.33
C GLU A 760 7.30 -6.84 -6.84
N VAL A 761 7.94 -5.77 -7.31
CA VAL A 761 7.93 -5.30 -8.70
C VAL A 761 9.35 -5.07 -9.21
N ASP A 762 9.52 -4.79 -10.51
CA ASP A 762 10.85 -4.65 -11.16
C ASP A 762 11.77 -5.87 -10.91
N CYS A 763 11.20 -7.07 -10.84
CA CYS A 763 11.93 -8.28 -10.50
C CYS A 763 12.90 -8.67 -11.63
N ARG A 764 14.20 -8.78 -11.32
CA ARG A 764 15.25 -9.12 -12.29
C ARG A 764 16.19 -10.19 -11.75
N ALA A 765 16.54 -11.15 -12.61
CA ALA A 765 17.55 -12.15 -12.28
C ALA A 765 18.93 -11.49 -12.12
N ILE A 766 19.67 -11.89 -11.09
CA ILE A 766 21.01 -11.38 -10.82
C ILE A 766 22.01 -12.16 -11.69
N PRO A 767 22.88 -11.50 -12.48
CA PRO A 767 23.85 -12.19 -13.33
C PRO A 767 24.73 -13.17 -12.54
N GLY A 768 24.87 -14.40 -13.06
CA GLY A 768 25.70 -15.43 -12.43
C GLY A 768 25.17 -15.97 -11.10
N SER A 769 23.92 -15.67 -10.74
CA SER A 769 23.27 -16.12 -9.50
C SER A 769 21.91 -16.77 -9.80
N HIS A 770 21.40 -17.54 -8.84
CA HIS A 770 20.03 -18.05 -8.82
C HIS A 770 19.03 -17.09 -8.15
N LYS A 771 19.51 -15.95 -7.63
CA LYS A 771 18.72 -14.95 -6.91
C LYS A 771 18.22 -13.84 -7.82
N PHE A 772 17.27 -13.08 -7.29
CA PHE A 772 16.62 -11.97 -7.96
C PHE A 772 16.69 -10.73 -7.08
N VAL A 773 16.72 -9.55 -7.72
CA VAL A 773 16.47 -8.28 -7.05
C VAL A 773 15.06 -7.81 -7.40
N ALA A 774 14.35 -7.17 -6.46
CA ALA A 774 13.05 -6.57 -6.68
C ALA A 774 12.87 -5.30 -5.84
N THR A 775 11.91 -4.47 -6.23
CA THR A 775 11.42 -3.34 -5.44
C THR A 775 10.20 -3.76 -4.63
N ALA A 776 10.28 -3.59 -3.32
CA ALA A 776 9.21 -3.80 -2.36
C ALA A 776 8.30 -2.55 -2.27
N ALA A 777 7.22 -2.54 -3.05
CA ALA A 777 6.35 -1.38 -3.27
C ALA A 777 5.02 -1.46 -2.47
N PRO A 778 4.35 -0.32 -2.21
CA PRO A 778 3.01 -0.27 -1.59
C PRO A 778 1.91 -0.68 -2.57
N HIS A 779 0.73 -1.00 -2.02
CA HIS A 779 -0.49 -1.15 -2.80
C HIS A 779 -1.06 0.24 -3.18
N HIS A 780 -1.26 1.13 -2.21
CA HIS A 780 -1.84 2.47 -2.41
C HIS A 780 -0.77 3.54 -2.73
N GLY A 781 0.21 3.21 -3.58
CA GLY A 781 1.26 4.14 -4.03
C GLY A 781 1.77 3.80 -5.42
N GLN A 782 2.92 4.34 -5.82
CA GLN A 782 3.56 3.99 -7.10
C GLN A 782 4.64 2.91 -6.89
N ALA A 783 5.24 2.40 -7.97
CA ALA A 783 6.20 1.28 -7.94
C ALA A 783 7.58 1.66 -7.36
N TYR A 784 7.59 2.16 -6.12
CA TYR A 784 8.78 2.57 -5.39
C TYR A 784 8.70 2.11 -3.93
N GLY A 785 9.84 1.82 -3.31
CA GLY A 785 9.94 1.38 -1.94
C GLY A 785 11.35 0.94 -1.59
N SER A 786 11.51 -0.06 -0.71
CA SER A 786 12.83 -0.62 -0.42
C SER A 786 13.25 -1.66 -1.46
N LEU A 787 14.54 -1.98 -1.55
CA LEU A 787 15.03 -3.06 -2.40
C LEU A 787 15.18 -4.35 -1.60
N VAL A 788 14.81 -5.48 -2.21
CA VAL A 788 14.90 -6.82 -1.63
C VAL A 788 15.61 -7.79 -2.58
N ILE A 789 16.21 -8.82 -2.00
CA ILE A 789 16.75 -9.98 -2.69
C ILE A 789 15.83 -11.17 -2.47
N VAL A 790 15.43 -11.85 -3.54
CA VAL A 790 14.61 -13.06 -3.50
C VAL A 790 15.46 -14.26 -3.90
N ASP A 791 15.52 -15.26 -3.03
CA ASP A 791 16.19 -16.54 -3.26
C ASP A 791 15.16 -17.67 -3.35
N PRO A 792 14.78 -18.10 -4.57
CA PRO A 792 13.78 -19.15 -4.76
C PRO A 792 14.29 -20.56 -4.41
N HIS A 793 15.54 -20.72 -3.96
CA HIS A 793 16.03 -22.00 -3.42
C HIS A 793 15.75 -22.14 -1.92
N VAL A 794 15.49 -21.03 -1.22
CA VAL A 794 15.06 -21.05 0.17
C VAL A 794 13.58 -21.40 0.22
N ALA A 795 13.21 -22.31 1.12
CA ALA A 795 11.82 -22.69 1.29
C ALA A 795 10.97 -21.51 1.78
N ASP A 796 9.79 -21.36 1.17
CA ASP A 796 8.77 -20.42 1.63
C ASP A 796 8.16 -20.90 2.95
N ASP A 797 8.29 -20.08 3.99
CA ASP A 797 7.81 -20.31 5.35
C ASP A 797 6.55 -19.48 5.69
N ASP A 798 5.93 -18.86 4.67
CA ASP A 798 4.88 -17.85 4.80
C ASP A 798 5.29 -16.60 5.60
N GLY A 799 6.59 -16.38 5.82
CA GLY A 799 7.13 -15.36 6.72
C GLY A 799 8.33 -14.63 6.12
N MET A 800 8.40 -14.52 4.80
CA MET A 800 9.52 -13.93 4.05
C MET A 800 10.81 -14.76 4.06
N GLY A 801 10.73 -16.07 4.32
CA GLY A 801 11.87 -16.99 4.26
C GLY A 801 12.76 -16.79 3.02
N PRO A 802 12.20 -16.71 1.80
CA PRO A 802 12.93 -16.48 0.56
C PRO A 802 13.42 -15.05 0.33
N VAL A 803 12.98 -14.07 1.13
CA VAL A 803 13.21 -12.64 0.88
C VAL A 803 14.14 -12.03 1.93
N ARG A 804 15.12 -11.23 1.49
CA ARG A 804 16.02 -10.46 2.36
C ARG A 804 16.08 -9.00 1.97
N ARG A 805 16.14 -8.10 2.96
CA ARG A 805 16.22 -6.64 2.74
C ARG A 805 17.62 -6.26 2.27
N PHE A 806 17.70 -5.67 1.09
CA PHE A 806 18.94 -5.09 0.56
C PHE A 806 19.18 -3.69 1.11
N THR A 807 18.11 -2.89 1.25
CA THR A 807 18.11 -1.54 1.86
C THR A 807 17.32 -1.55 3.17
N PRO A 808 17.87 -2.09 4.27
CA PRO A 808 17.13 -2.28 5.53
C PRO A 808 16.75 -0.98 6.24
N GLU A 809 17.37 0.15 5.89
CA GLU A 809 17.06 1.47 6.44
C GLU A 809 15.67 1.99 6.04
N VAL A 810 15.08 1.42 4.98
CA VAL A 810 13.73 1.77 4.53
C VAL A 810 12.79 0.60 4.82
N SER A 811 11.85 0.81 5.75
CA SER A 811 10.75 -0.12 6.01
C SER A 811 9.88 -0.31 4.77
N PHE A 812 9.07 -1.36 4.72
CA PHE A 812 8.10 -1.52 3.64
C PHE A 812 7.05 -0.39 3.69
N PRO A 813 6.73 0.29 2.56
CA PRO A 813 6.00 1.56 2.65
C PRO A 813 4.62 1.50 3.30
N GLU A 814 3.82 0.48 2.95
CA GLU A 814 2.45 0.39 3.45
C GLU A 814 2.30 -0.58 4.63
N THR A 815 2.98 -1.70 4.59
CA THR A 815 2.87 -2.75 5.62
C THR A 815 3.65 -2.42 6.89
N GLU A 816 4.65 -1.53 6.80
CA GLU A 816 5.51 -1.13 7.92
C GLU A 816 5.67 0.39 8.04
N GLY A 817 4.91 1.18 7.26
CA GLY A 817 4.96 2.63 7.30
C GLY A 817 6.26 3.25 6.76
N GLY A 818 6.94 2.58 5.82
CA GLY A 818 8.14 3.10 5.17
C GLY A 818 7.87 4.13 4.06
N GLY A 819 8.92 4.51 3.33
CA GLY A 819 8.86 5.49 2.25
C GLY A 819 9.06 4.90 0.86
N GLN A 820 8.55 5.57 -0.17
CA GLN A 820 8.69 5.23 -1.60
C GLN A 820 10.08 5.65 -2.13
N VAL A 821 11.16 5.21 -1.48
CA VAL A 821 12.49 5.84 -1.58
C VAL A 821 13.35 5.31 -2.72
N TYR A 822 13.27 4.01 -3.06
CA TYR A 822 14.02 3.39 -4.16
C TYR A 822 13.11 2.83 -5.25
N GLY A 823 13.65 2.55 -6.44
CA GLY A 823 12.95 1.82 -7.50
C GLY A 823 13.84 1.40 -8.66
N THR A 824 13.28 0.64 -9.60
CA THR A 824 13.90 0.24 -10.88
C THR A 824 15.34 -0.30 -10.77
N PRO A 825 15.62 -1.29 -9.91
CA PRO A 825 16.97 -1.83 -9.76
C PRO A 825 17.46 -2.53 -11.03
N TRP A 826 18.75 -2.37 -11.35
CA TRP A 826 19.48 -3.14 -12.34
C TRP A 826 20.66 -3.86 -11.67
N PRO A 827 20.65 -5.20 -11.60
CA PRO A 827 21.71 -5.95 -10.93
C PRO A 827 23.00 -6.01 -11.73
N LEU A 828 24.13 -5.68 -11.09
CA LEU A 828 25.48 -5.95 -11.62
C LEU A 828 26.05 -7.24 -11.03
N SER A 829 25.73 -7.52 -9.76
CA SER A 829 25.99 -8.78 -9.05
C SER A 829 25.10 -8.85 -7.81
N GLU A 830 25.22 -9.89 -6.97
CA GLU A 830 24.41 -9.97 -5.74
C GLU A 830 24.62 -8.81 -4.77
N ASP A 831 25.81 -8.21 -4.76
CA ASP A 831 26.17 -7.17 -3.79
C ASP A 831 26.13 -5.75 -4.39
N TYR A 832 25.90 -5.58 -5.70
CA TYR A 832 25.98 -4.27 -6.37
C TYR A 832 24.87 -4.09 -7.41
N HIS A 833 24.14 -2.99 -7.30
CA HIS A 833 23.01 -2.65 -8.18
C HIS A 833 23.06 -1.18 -8.60
N LEU A 834 22.66 -0.88 -9.83
CA LEU A 834 22.18 0.46 -10.17
C LEU A 834 20.72 0.55 -9.75
N CYS A 835 20.27 1.70 -9.26
CA CYS A 835 18.86 1.93 -8.98
C CYS A 835 18.56 3.43 -9.01
N VAL A 836 17.32 3.79 -8.70
CA VAL A 836 16.97 5.18 -8.44
C VAL A 836 16.61 5.42 -7.00
N TYR A 837 16.89 6.63 -6.51
CA TYR A 837 16.74 6.99 -5.11
C TYR A 837 16.33 8.46 -4.94
N ASP A 838 15.41 8.70 -4.01
CA ASP A 838 15.05 10.04 -3.53
C ASP A 838 14.84 10.03 -2.00
N ALA A 839 15.78 10.62 -1.27
CA ALA A 839 15.69 10.76 0.19
C ALA A 839 14.50 11.60 0.66
N ALA A 840 13.86 12.41 -0.20
CA ALA A 840 12.69 13.20 0.18
C ALA A 840 11.38 12.40 0.22
N MET A 841 11.35 11.20 -0.39
CA MET A 841 10.17 10.32 -0.46
C MET A 841 9.94 9.55 0.85
N GLN A 842 9.79 10.29 1.94
CA GLN A 842 9.60 9.80 3.31
C GLN A 842 8.20 9.19 3.54
N PRO A 843 7.99 8.43 4.64
CA PRO A 843 6.70 7.82 4.97
C PRO A 843 5.47 8.71 4.81
N GLY A 844 4.38 8.16 4.27
CA GLY A 844 3.14 8.89 3.99
C GLY A 844 3.19 9.83 2.77
N GLY A 845 4.38 10.14 2.24
CA GLY A 845 4.55 10.93 1.02
C GLY A 845 4.18 10.15 -0.24
N GLY A 846 3.38 10.77 -1.11
CA GLY A 846 3.01 10.19 -2.41
C GLY A 846 2.13 8.94 -2.33
N PHE A 847 1.41 8.71 -1.22
CA PHE A 847 0.35 7.70 -1.14
C PHE A 847 -0.97 8.24 -1.69
N GLN A 848 -1.90 7.34 -2.03
CA GLN A 848 -3.25 7.70 -2.42
C GLN A 848 -3.92 8.57 -1.34
N GLY A 849 -4.48 9.71 -1.73
CA GLY A 849 -5.09 10.68 -0.79
C GLY A 849 -4.10 11.47 0.06
N GLY A 850 -2.79 11.20 -0.04
CA GLY A 850 -1.71 11.94 0.62
C GLY A 850 -1.20 13.14 -0.19
N ALA A 851 -0.21 13.86 0.35
CA ALA A 851 0.42 14.97 -0.35
C ALA A 851 1.10 14.50 -1.65
N VAL A 852 0.84 15.21 -2.75
CA VAL A 852 1.49 14.96 -4.04
C VAL A 852 2.93 15.44 -3.96
N LEU A 853 3.86 14.49 -4.03
CA LEU A 853 5.29 14.78 -4.11
C LEU A 853 5.76 14.59 -5.55
N ARG A 854 6.66 15.46 -6.01
CA ARG A 854 7.23 15.43 -7.35
C ARG A 854 8.02 14.16 -7.63
N GLY A 855 8.75 13.66 -6.63
CA GLY A 855 9.68 12.54 -6.74
C GLY A 855 10.90 12.92 -7.57
N ASP A 856 11.90 13.50 -6.93
CA ASP A 856 13.15 13.86 -7.57
C ASP A 856 14.06 12.64 -7.50
N TYR A 857 13.83 11.62 -8.32
CA TYR A 857 14.69 10.43 -8.31
C TYR A 857 15.98 10.69 -9.10
N GLY A 858 17.13 10.35 -8.51
CA GLY A 858 18.43 10.32 -9.19
C GLY A 858 18.90 8.88 -9.42
N ILE A 859 19.91 8.68 -10.28
CA ILE A 859 20.54 7.38 -10.57
C ILE A 859 21.68 7.16 -9.57
N TYR A 860 21.69 6.01 -8.91
CA TYR A 860 22.68 5.65 -7.90
C TYR A 860 23.30 4.28 -8.17
N LEU A 861 24.58 4.13 -7.80
CA LEU A 861 25.18 2.84 -7.48
C LEU A 861 24.92 2.55 -6.00
N VAL A 862 24.32 1.41 -5.69
CA VAL A 862 24.09 0.95 -4.31
C VAL A 862 24.76 -0.39 -4.09
N ASP A 863 25.32 -0.58 -2.90
CA ASP A 863 25.90 -1.85 -2.49
C ASP A 863 25.20 -2.48 -1.29
N ALA A 864 25.43 -3.78 -1.10
CA ALA A 864 24.83 -4.53 -0.01
C ALA A 864 25.37 -4.14 1.38
N PHE A 865 26.46 -3.37 1.46
CA PHE A 865 27.05 -2.88 2.70
C PHE A 865 26.39 -1.57 3.17
N GLY A 866 25.41 -1.06 2.43
CA GLY A 866 24.65 0.14 2.77
C GLY A 866 25.29 1.45 2.28
N ASN A 867 26.24 1.38 1.34
CA ASN A 867 26.73 2.57 0.65
C ASN A 867 25.84 2.89 -0.56
N ARG A 868 25.80 4.18 -0.92
CA ARG A 868 25.08 4.70 -2.09
C ARG A 868 25.83 5.88 -2.68
N GLU A 869 26.06 5.83 -3.99
CA GLU A 869 26.76 6.89 -4.74
C GLU A 869 25.88 7.46 -5.84
N LEU A 870 25.65 8.77 -5.80
CA LEU A 870 24.95 9.48 -6.84
C LEU A 870 25.78 9.47 -8.14
N ILE A 871 25.23 8.90 -9.20
CA ILE A 871 25.84 8.93 -10.54
C ILE A 871 25.37 10.17 -11.30
N TYR A 872 24.05 10.38 -11.36
CA TYR A 872 23.46 11.50 -12.07
C TYR A 872 22.06 11.84 -11.54
N ARG A 873 21.73 13.12 -11.55
CA ARG A 873 20.43 13.65 -11.18
C ARG A 873 20.14 14.87 -12.02
N ASP A 874 18.91 14.95 -12.52
CA ASP A 874 18.40 16.15 -13.16
C ASP A 874 17.59 16.94 -12.11
N PRO A 875 17.91 18.23 -11.85
CA PRO A 875 17.15 19.06 -10.91
C PRO A 875 15.71 19.37 -11.40
N GLU A 876 15.44 19.21 -12.70
CA GLU A 876 14.16 19.56 -13.33
C GLU A 876 13.19 18.38 -13.43
N ILE A 877 13.65 17.13 -13.34
CA ILE A 877 12.77 15.97 -13.53
C ILE A 877 13.41 14.67 -13.00
N GLY A 878 12.59 13.72 -12.57
CA GLY A 878 13.07 12.42 -12.09
C GLY A 878 13.72 11.60 -13.19
N CYS A 879 14.86 10.97 -12.88
CA CYS A 879 15.57 10.00 -13.72
C CYS A 879 15.21 8.58 -13.26
N LEU A 880 14.84 7.69 -14.18
CA LEU A 880 14.34 6.33 -13.89
C LEU A 880 15.00 5.27 -14.79
N SER A 881 14.94 4.00 -14.34
CA SER A 881 15.30 2.81 -15.13
C SER A 881 16.73 2.85 -15.69
N PRO A 882 17.78 2.96 -14.85
CA PRO A 882 19.16 2.93 -15.31
C PRO A 882 19.54 1.54 -15.84
N ILE A 883 20.07 1.48 -17.07
CA ILE A 883 20.49 0.26 -17.76
C ILE A 883 21.90 0.48 -18.34
N PRO A 884 22.92 -0.34 -17.99
CA PRO A 884 24.21 -0.31 -18.68
C PRO A 884 24.02 -0.52 -20.18
N LEU A 885 24.43 0.44 -21.00
CA LEU A 885 24.30 0.38 -22.45
C LEU A 885 25.47 -0.41 -23.04
N ARG A 886 25.35 -1.74 -23.03
CA ARG A 886 26.35 -2.68 -23.54
C ARG A 886 25.75 -4.03 -23.91
N PRO A 887 26.44 -4.86 -24.71
CA PRO A 887 26.06 -6.25 -24.89
C PRO A 887 26.03 -7.01 -23.55
N ARG A 888 25.10 -7.95 -23.42
CA ARG A 888 24.94 -8.83 -22.26
C ARG A 888 24.70 -10.27 -22.70
N PRO A 889 25.06 -11.28 -21.88
CA PRO A 889 24.80 -12.68 -22.21
C PRO A 889 23.31 -12.93 -22.46
N MET A 890 23.00 -13.54 -23.60
CA MET A 890 21.65 -13.98 -23.93
C MET A 890 21.40 -15.39 -23.35
N PRO A 891 20.37 -15.58 -22.50
CA PRO A 891 19.97 -16.90 -22.03
C PRO A 891 19.59 -17.84 -23.18
N ALA A 892 19.60 -19.15 -22.93
CA ALA A 892 19.12 -20.11 -23.90
C ALA A 892 17.61 -19.94 -24.16
N ALA A 893 17.18 -20.04 -25.41
CA ALA A 893 15.76 -20.05 -25.73
C ALA A 893 15.17 -21.44 -25.43
N ASN A 894 14.08 -21.48 -24.66
CA ASN A 894 13.32 -22.71 -24.42
C ASN A 894 12.41 -23.05 -25.62
N SER A 895 11.99 -24.31 -25.71
CA SER A 895 11.09 -24.77 -26.79
C SER A 895 9.76 -24.02 -26.75
N GLN A 896 9.30 -23.60 -27.92
CA GLN A 896 7.98 -22.98 -28.08
C GLN A 896 7.04 -24.00 -28.71
N LEU A 897 5.92 -24.26 -28.03
CA LEU A 897 4.91 -25.22 -28.47
C LEU A 897 3.55 -24.57 -28.70
N VAL A 898 3.34 -23.35 -28.21
CA VAL A 898 2.07 -22.64 -28.36
C VAL A 898 1.84 -22.21 -29.80
N LYS A 899 0.63 -22.47 -30.29
CA LYS A 899 0.14 -22.00 -31.59
C LYS A 899 -0.03 -20.49 -31.58
N ARG A 900 0.38 -19.83 -32.66
CA ARG A 900 0.35 -18.37 -32.84
C ARG A 900 -0.47 -17.98 -34.07
N GLY A 901 -1.03 -16.78 -34.04
CA GLY A 901 -1.87 -16.24 -35.10
C GLY A 901 -2.84 -15.16 -34.61
N PRO A 902 -3.57 -14.48 -35.51
CA PRO A 902 -4.51 -13.41 -35.17
C PRO A 902 -5.55 -13.82 -34.11
N GLU A 903 -5.90 -15.10 -34.08
CA GLU A 903 -6.87 -15.69 -33.17
C GLU A 903 -6.38 -15.87 -31.73
N THR A 904 -5.09 -15.62 -31.49
CA THR A 904 -4.44 -15.63 -30.18
C THR A 904 -4.36 -14.26 -29.53
N ASN A 905 -4.75 -13.21 -30.27
CA ASN A 905 -4.99 -11.87 -29.76
C ASN A 905 -6.50 -11.70 -29.51
N PRO A 906 -6.96 -11.59 -28.24
CA PRO A 906 -8.37 -11.39 -27.94
C PRO A 906 -8.99 -10.18 -28.64
N ALA A 907 -8.22 -9.11 -28.87
CA ALA A 907 -8.70 -7.90 -29.54
C ALA A 907 -8.82 -8.02 -31.07
N ALA A 908 -8.11 -8.95 -31.70
CA ALA A 908 -8.21 -9.20 -33.15
C ALA A 908 -9.15 -10.37 -33.48
N ARG A 909 -9.62 -11.09 -32.47
CA ARG A 909 -10.49 -12.23 -32.63
C ARG A 909 -11.89 -11.76 -33.05
N ALA A 910 -12.24 -11.96 -34.32
CA ALA A 910 -13.61 -11.83 -34.78
C ALA A 910 -14.46 -12.96 -34.17
N THR A 911 -15.07 -12.76 -33.00
CA THR A 911 -16.10 -13.68 -32.53
C THR A 911 -17.40 -13.36 -33.26
N ALA A 912 -17.70 -14.10 -34.33
CA ALA A 912 -19.07 -14.17 -34.81
C ALA A 912 -19.93 -14.80 -33.70
N PRO A 913 -21.12 -14.25 -33.37
CA PRO A 913 -22.00 -14.87 -32.38
C PRO A 913 -22.40 -16.28 -32.86
N GLY A 914 -21.96 -17.31 -32.12
CA GLY A 914 -22.28 -18.73 -32.40
C GLY A 914 -21.13 -19.61 -32.87
N GLU A 915 -19.90 -19.10 -33.04
CA GLU A 915 -18.74 -19.95 -33.35
C GLU A 915 -18.22 -20.65 -32.09
N SER A 916 -18.45 -21.97 -31.99
CA SER A 916 -17.78 -22.83 -31.00
C SER A 916 -16.28 -22.82 -31.28
N THR A 917 -15.48 -22.29 -30.36
CA THR A 917 -14.04 -22.52 -30.36
C THR A 917 -13.73 -23.66 -29.42
N ASP A 918 -13.89 -24.89 -29.90
CA ASP A 918 -13.44 -26.14 -29.26
C ASP A 918 -11.90 -26.22 -29.23
N ARG A 919 -11.24 -25.17 -28.75
CA ARG A 919 -9.81 -25.15 -28.51
C ARG A 919 -9.57 -25.79 -27.17
N VAL A 920 -8.71 -26.79 -27.17
CA VAL A 920 -8.44 -27.58 -25.99
C VAL A 920 -6.95 -27.71 -25.75
N GLY A 921 -6.61 -27.86 -24.49
CA GLY A 921 -5.32 -28.35 -24.02
C GLY A 921 -5.53 -29.58 -23.16
N GLU A 922 -4.44 -30.17 -22.71
CA GLU A 922 -4.44 -31.31 -21.82
C GLU A 922 -3.95 -30.92 -20.43
N MET A 923 -4.46 -31.61 -19.42
CA MET A 923 -4.02 -31.45 -18.04
C MET A 923 -3.80 -32.81 -17.39
N VAL A 924 -2.72 -32.92 -16.63
CA VAL A 924 -2.39 -34.08 -15.81
C VAL A 924 -2.22 -33.64 -14.36
N VAL A 925 -2.87 -34.35 -13.44
CA VAL A 925 -2.53 -34.31 -12.01
C VAL A 925 -1.95 -35.68 -11.67
N VAL A 926 -0.71 -35.71 -11.19
CA VAL A 926 -0.01 -36.97 -10.91
C VAL A 926 -0.66 -37.70 -9.75
N ASN A 927 -0.92 -36.99 -8.64
CA ASN A 927 -1.68 -37.52 -7.51
C ASN A 927 -2.40 -36.39 -6.76
N VAL A 928 -3.74 -36.36 -6.78
CA VAL A 928 -4.53 -35.34 -6.07
C VAL A 928 -4.30 -35.31 -4.57
N TYR A 929 -3.81 -36.41 -3.97
CA TYR A 929 -3.58 -36.49 -2.53
C TYR A 929 -2.27 -35.82 -2.07
N GLU A 930 -1.38 -35.50 -2.99
CA GLU A 930 -0.19 -34.70 -2.71
C GLU A 930 -0.59 -33.23 -2.52
N GLY A 931 -0.49 -32.72 -1.29
CA GLY A 931 -0.90 -31.37 -0.95
C GLY A 931 -0.21 -30.81 0.30
N LEU A 932 -0.34 -29.50 0.53
CA LEU A 932 0.26 -28.82 1.68
C LEU A 932 -0.35 -29.26 3.03
N LYS A 933 -1.69 -29.36 3.10
CA LYS A 933 -2.46 -29.75 4.30
C LYS A 933 -2.94 -31.21 4.16
N PRO A 934 -3.04 -31.96 5.27
CA PRO A 934 -3.55 -33.33 5.24
C PRO A 934 -5.02 -33.36 4.81
N TRP A 935 -5.40 -34.42 4.08
CA TRP A 935 -6.78 -34.72 3.74
C TRP A 935 -7.54 -35.28 4.95
N PRO A 936 -8.86 -35.05 5.07
CA PRO A 936 -9.65 -35.68 6.12
C PRO A 936 -9.63 -37.21 5.98
N GLU A 937 -9.54 -37.92 7.10
CA GLU A 937 -9.46 -39.38 7.13
C GLU A 937 -10.60 -40.04 6.34
N GLY A 938 -10.27 -41.08 5.58
CA GLY A 938 -11.23 -41.83 4.77
C GLY A 938 -11.80 -41.11 3.56
N THR A 939 -11.35 -39.87 3.26
CA THR A 939 -11.86 -39.12 2.10
C THR A 939 -11.40 -39.75 0.78
N LYS A 940 -12.35 -40.17 -0.06
CA LYS A 940 -12.07 -40.65 -1.41
C LYS A 940 -12.39 -39.57 -2.44
N ILE A 941 -11.38 -39.10 -3.16
CA ILE A 941 -11.58 -38.18 -4.28
C ILE A 941 -11.92 -39.01 -5.51
N THR A 942 -13.06 -38.72 -6.12
CA THR A 942 -13.57 -39.48 -7.28
C THR A 942 -13.59 -38.65 -8.55
N HIS A 943 -13.66 -37.32 -8.41
CA HIS A 943 -13.69 -36.41 -9.55
C HIS A 943 -12.87 -35.15 -9.27
N LEU A 944 -12.37 -34.56 -10.35
CA LEU A 944 -11.87 -33.20 -10.38
C LEU A 944 -12.90 -32.33 -11.11
N ARG A 945 -13.43 -31.30 -10.44
CA ARG A 945 -14.31 -30.31 -11.06
C ARG A 945 -13.45 -29.19 -11.64
N VAL A 946 -13.71 -28.86 -12.91
CA VAL A 946 -13.04 -27.78 -13.64
C VAL A 946 -14.01 -26.62 -13.76
N LEU A 947 -13.57 -25.45 -13.31
CA LEU A 947 -14.29 -24.19 -13.39
C LEU A 947 -13.49 -23.20 -14.24
N GLN A 948 -14.19 -22.28 -14.89
CA GLN A 948 -13.59 -21.09 -15.50
C GLN A 948 -13.88 -19.88 -14.61
N VAL A 949 -12.86 -19.09 -14.27
CA VAL A 949 -13.04 -17.76 -13.67
C VAL A 949 -13.16 -16.75 -14.81
N LEU A 950 -14.13 -15.84 -14.73
CA LEU A 950 -14.33 -14.83 -15.77
C LEU A 950 -13.74 -13.47 -15.36
N PRO A 951 -13.02 -12.80 -16.27
CA PRO A 951 -12.68 -11.40 -16.10
C PRO A 951 -13.95 -10.56 -15.92
N MET A 952 -13.87 -9.58 -15.03
CA MET A 952 -14.98 -8.67 -14.82
C MET A 952 -15.13 -7.76 -16.02
N SER A 953 -16.31 -7.69 -16.62
CA SER A 953 -16.50 -6.99 -17.89
C SER A 953 -17.12 -5.59 -17.75
N VAL A 954 -17.45 -5.20 -16.52
CA VAL A 954 -17.86 -3.83 -16.14
C VAL A 954 -17.00 -3.31 -14.99
N PRO A 955 -16.79 -1.99 -14.84
CA PRO A 955 -15.96 -1.45 -13.76
C PRO A 955 -16.57 -1.61 -12.35
N SER A 956 -15.72 -1.80 -11.33
CA SER A 956 -16.14 -1.96 -9.93
C SER A 956 -16.37 -0.64 -9.16
N GLY A 957 -16.01 0.51 -9.75
CA GLY A 957 -16.04 1.86 -9.14
C GLY A 957 -17.39 2.37 -8.60
N ARG A 958 -18.45 1.57 -8.68
CA ARG A 958 -19.78 1.92 -8.14
C ARG A 958 -20.44 0.69 -7.49
N PRO A 959 -20.80 0.76 -6.19
CA PRO A 959 -21.60 -0.28 -5.53
C PRO A 959 -23.07 -0.30 -6.02
N PRO A 960 -23.64 -1.47 -6.40
CA PRO A 960 -22.89 -2.59 -6.95
C PRO A 960 -23.52 -3.26 -8.19
N HIS A 961 -22.65 -3.95 -8.92
CA HIS A 961 -22.99 -5.21 -9.61
C HIS A 961 -22.36 -6.38 -8.82
N GLU A 962 -22.87 -6.63 -7.62
CA GLU A 962 -22.42 -7.78 -6.82
C GLU A 962 -22.95 -9.06 -7.47
N THR A 963 -22.06 -10.03 -7.68
CA THR A 963 -22.43 -11.36 -8.19
C THR A 963 -22.86 -12.30 -7.06
N GLY A 964 -22.62 -11.93 -5.80
CA GLY A 964 -23.05 -12.65 -4.60
C GLY A 964 -22.55 -11.96 -3.32
N LEU A 965 -22.81 -12.58 -2.17
CA LEU A 965 -22.23 -12.14 -0.90
C LEU A 965 -20.71 -12.31 -0.95
N ARG A 966 -19.97 -11.22 -0.72
CA ARG A 966 -18.50 -11.22 -0.74
C ARG A 966 -17.91 -12.20 0.25
N VAL A 967 -16.81 -12.82 -0.14
CA VAL A 967 -16.07 -13.74 0.72
C VAL A 967 -15.49 -12.95 1.90
N ALA A 968 -15.85 -13.35 3.13
CA ALA A 968 -15.52 -12.58 4.34
C ALA A 968 -14.01 -12.30 4.48
N THR A 969 -13.18 -13.29 4.15
CA THR A 969 -11.71 -13.18 4.21
C THR A 969 -11.07 -12.44 3.03
N ALA A 970 -11.82 -12.15 1.97
CA ALA A 970 -11.34 -11.41 0.80
C ALA A 970 -11.55 -9.89 0.92
N GLY A 971 -12.21 -9.43 1.99
CA GLY A 971 -12.38 -8.02 2.30
C GLY A 971 -13.30 -7.28 1.32
N ASP A 972 -12.75 -6.29 0.63
CA ASP A 972 -13.47 -5.39 -0.28
C ASP A 972 -13.68 -5.96 -1.70
N SER A 973 -13.29 -7.22 -1.92
CA SER A 973 -13.30 -7.85 -3.23
C SER A 973 -14.67 -8.41 -3.63
N VAL A 974 -15.06 -8.18 -4.89
CA VAL A 974 -16.25 -8.81 -5.51
C VAL A 974 -15.99 -10.32 -5.70
N VAL A 975 -17.03 -11.15 -5.50
CA VAL A 975 -16.95 -12.60 -5.76
C VAL A 975 -16.68 -12.83 -7.25
N PRO A 976 -15.63 -13.58 -7.62
CA PRO A 976 -15.36 -13.89 -9.02
C PRO A 976 -16.51 -14.68 -9.61
N VAL A 977 -16.95 -14.30 -10.81
CA VAL A 977 -17.88 -15.13 -11.59
C VAL A 977 -17.18 -16.40 -12.00
N ARG A 978 -17.85 -17.54 -11.79
CA ARG A 978 -17.37 -18.86 -12.17
C ARG A 978 -18.38 -19.59 -13.03
N HIS A 979 -17.90 -20.31 -14.03
CA HIS A 979 -18.68 -21.27 -14.81
C HIS A 979 -18.18 -22.69 -14.52
N VAL A 980 -19.07 -23.60 -14.16
CA VAL A 980 -18.71 -25.01 -13.94
C VAL A 980 -18.62 -25.71 -15.30
N LEU A 981 -17.41 -25.89 -15.80
CA LEU A 981 -17.21 -26.47 -17.13
C LEU A 981 -17.56 -27.97 -17.16
N GLY A 982 -17.35 -28.65 -16.03
CA GLY A 982 -17.70 -30.05 -15.87
C GLY A 982 -16.79 -30.76 -14.88
N THR A 983 -16.89 -32.09 -14.86
CA THR A 983 -16.07 -32.97 -14.03
C THR A 983 -15.33 -34.01 -14.87
N VAL A 984 -14.21 -34.50 -14.34
CA VAL A 984 -13.43 -35.61 -14.90
C VAL A 984 -13.10 -36.62 -13.80
N PRO A 985 -12.98 -37.92 -14.11
CA PRO A 985 -12.70 -38.94 -13.11
C PRO A 985 -11.29 -38.81 -12.55
N VAL A 986 -11.17 -39.11 -11.26
CA VAL A 986 -9.90 -39.32 -10.55
C VAL A 986 -9.73 -40.83 -10.38
N GLU A 987 -8.58 -41.35 -10.81
CA GLU A 987 -8.28 -42.77 -10.75
C GLU A 987 -8.02 -43.22 -9.30
N ALA A 988 -8.00 -44.54 -9.09
CA ALA A 988 -7.80 -45.12 -7.75
C ALA A 988 -6.43 -44.77 -7.11
N ASP A 989 -5.43 -44.42 -7.91
CA ASP A 989 -4.12 -43.95 -7.46
C ASP A 989 -4.06 -42.42 -7.27
N GLY A 990 -5.19 -41.72 -7.42
CA GLY A 990 -5.30 -40.28 -7.30
C GLY A 990 -4.94 -39.51 -8.57
N SER A 991 -4.62 -40.18 -9.68
CA SER A 991 -4.21 -39.52 -10.91
C SER A 991 -5.38 -39.00 -11.75
N VAL A 992 -5.14 -37.93 -12.52
CA VAL A 992 -6.10 -37.33 -13.45
C VAL A 992 -5.40 -37.06 -14.77
N PHE A 993 -6.06 -37.39 -15.88
CA PHE A 993 -5.65 -37.00 -17.22
C PHE A 993 -6.90 -36.63 -18.03
N CYS A 994 -6.96 -35.37 -18.46
CA CYS A 994 -8.13 -34.85 -19.15
C CYS A 994 -7.82 -33.75 -20.15
N THR A 995 -8.81 -33.51 -21.02
CA THR A 995 -8.87 -32.38 -21.93
C THR A 995 -9.62 -31.23 -21.26
N VAL A 996 -9.08 -30.01 -21.34
CA VAL A 996 -9.67 -28.78 -20.78
C VAL A 996 -9.74 -27.67 -21.83
N PRO A 997 -10.67 -26.70 -21.71
CA PRO A 997 -10.71 -25.55 -22.61
C PRO A 997 -9.41 -24.76 -22.55
N ALA A 998 -8.83 -24.49 -23.71
CA ALA A 998 -7.61 -23.69 -23.82
C ALA A 998 -7.90 -22.19 -23.77
N ASN A 999 -6.84 -21.42 -23.47
CA ASN A 999 -6.82 -19.95 -23.53
C ASN A 999 -7.88 -19.30 -22.63
N LYS A 1000 -8.09 -19.92 -21.46
CA LYS A 1000 -9.07 -19.53 -20.45
C LYS A 1000 -8.44 -19.67 -19.07
N GLU A 1001 -8.88 -18.82 -18.14
CA GLU A 1001 -8.51 -18.92 -16.74
C GLU A 1001 -9.28 -20.07 -16.09
N LEU A 1002 -8.56 -21.13 -15.74
CA LEU A 1002 -9.06 -22.38 -15.18
C LEU A 1002 -8.79 -22.46 -13.67
N PHE A 1003 -9.75 -23.05 -12.98
CA PHE A 1003 -9.81 -23.18 -11.53
C PHE A 1003 -10.31 -24.60 -11.19
N PHE A 1004 -9.77 -25.22 -10.14
CA PHE A 1004 -10.03 -26.64 -9.85
C PHE A 1004 -10.55 -26.89 -8.43
N GLN A 1005 -11.40 -27.92 -8.31
CA GLN A 1005 -11.85 -28.46 -7.03
C GLN A 1005 -11.73 -29.98 -7.02
N ALA A 1006 -11.18 -30.52 -5.93
CA ALA A 1006 -11.19 -31.96 -5.67
C ALA A 1006 -12.51 -32.37 -5.02
N VAL A 1007 -13.20 -33.35 -5.60
CA VAL A 1007 -14.59 -33.71 -5.28
C VAL A 1007 -14.68 -35.16 -4.79
N ASP A 1008 -15.40 -35.37 -3.68
CA ASP A 1008 -15.59 -36.69 -3.07
C ASP A 1008 -16.65 -37.55 -3.79
N GLU A 1009 -16.84 -38.79 -3.34
CA GLU A 1009 -17.83 -39.73 -3.90
C GLU A 1009 -19.29 -39.28 -3.78
N ARG A 1010 -19.58 -38.24 -3.00
CA ARG A 1010 -20.92 -37.65 -2.84
C ARG A 1010 -21.11 -36.40 -3.71
N GLY A 1011 -20.11 -36.01 -4.50
CA GLY A 1011 -20.17 -34.82 -5.35
C GLY A 1011 -19.80 -33.51 -4.62
N LEU A 1012 -19.26 -33.58 -3.41
CA LEU A 1012 -18.93 -32.40 -2.59
C LEU A 1012 -17.47 -31.99 -2.76
N ALA A 1013 -17.21 -30.69 -2.92
CA ALA A 1013 -15.86 -30.16 -2.92
C ALA A 1013 -15.21 -30.35 -1.54
N VAL A 1014 -14.04 -30.98 -1.54
CA VAL A 1014 -13.21 -31.17 -0.35
C VAL A 1014 -12.17 -30.06 -0.22
N GLN A 1015 -11.58 -29.67 -1.35
CA GLN A 1015 -10.60 -28.61 -1.42
C GLN A 1015 -10.81 -27.84 -2.72
N SER A 1016 -10.63 -26.52 -2.64
CA SER A 1016 -10.76 -25.60 -3.75
C SER A 1016 -9.47 -24.81 -3.92
N MET A 1017 -9.07 -24.59 -5.17
CA MET A 1017 -8.01 -23.64 -5.50
C MET A 1017 -8.41 -22.24 -5.02
N ARG A 1018 -7.44 -21.38 -4.69
CA ARG A 1018 -7.64 -19.94 -4.39
C ARG A 1018 -6.67 -19.09 -5.20
N SER A 1019 -6.56 -19.46 -6.46
CA SER A 1019 -5.68 -18.97 -7.52
C SER A 1019 -6.27 -19.51 -8.83
N ALA A 1020 -5.63 -19.25 -9.95
CA ALA A 1020 -5.99 -19.86 -11.23
C ALA A 1020 -4.77 -20.13 -12.10
N THR A 1021 -4.98 -20.92 -13.14
CA THR A 1021 -3.98 -21.20 -14.18
C THR A 1021 -4.63 -21.22 -15.55
N HIS A 1022 -3.88 -21.45 -16.61
CA HIS A 1022 -4.41 -21.62 -17.96
C HIS A 1022 -3.62 -22.70 -18.70
N VAL A 1023 -4.23 -23.23 -19.77
CA VAL A 1023 -3.56 -24.13 -20.72
C VAL A 1023 -3.70 -23.53 -22.11
N HIS A 1024 -2.62 -23.49 -22.87
CA HIS A 1024 -2.64 -23.03 -24.26
C HIS A 1024 -3.17 -24.11 -25.21
N GLU A 1025 -3.66 -23.72 -26.38
CA GLU A 1025 -4.17 -24.68 -27.38
C GLU A 1025 -3.08 -25.70 -27.77
N GLY A 1026 -3.37 -26.99 -27.59
CA GLY A 1026 -2.45 -28.09 -27.88
C GLY A 1026 -1.34 -28.31 -26.85
N ASP A 1027 -1.30 -27.53 -25.76
CA ASP A 1027 -0.33 -27.71 -24.67
C ASP A 1027 -0.80 -28.77 -23.65
N ARG A 1028 0.13 -29.24 -22.81
CA ARG A 1028 -0.13 -30.13 -21.69
C ARG A 1028 0.44 -29.55 -20.39
N LEU A 1029 -0.44 -29.21 -19.45
CA LEU A 1029 -0.07 -28.80 -18.10
C LEU A 1029 0.07 -30.03 -17.18
N VAL A 1030 1.13 -30.08 -16.37
CA VAL A 1030 1.35 -31.17 -15.40
C VAL A 1030 1.53 -30.61 -13.99
N CYS A 1031 0.64 -31.05 -13.10
CA CYS A 1031 0.67 -30.75 -11.67
C CYS A 1031 1.09 -32.01 -10.90
N ALA A 1032 2.02 -31.87 -9.94
CA ALA A 1032 2.38 -33.00 -9.07
C ALA A 1032 1.23 -33.38 -8.13
N GLY A 1033 0.49 -32.37 -7.64
CA GLY A 1033 -0.66 -32.56 -6.77
C GLY A 1033 -1.51 -31.31 -6.58
N CYS A 1034 -2.43 -31.35 -5.62
CA CYS A 1034 -3.36 -30.27 -5.30
C CYS A 1034 -2.75 -29.31 -4.27
N HIS A 1035 -2.11 -28.24 -4.75
CA HIS A 1035 -1.22 -27.37 -3.97
C HIS A 1035 -0.02 -28.17 -3.42
N ASP A 1036 0.86 -28.62 -4.30
CA ASP A 1036 2.05 -29.39 -3.95
C ASP A 1036 3.16 -28.54 -3.31
N ARG A 1037 4.09 -29.23 -2.60
CA ARG A 1037 5.25 -28.60 -1.95
C ARG A 1037 6.37 -28.39 -2.97
N ARG A 1038 6.61 -27.13 -3.35
CA ARG A 1038 7.60 -26.75 -4.38
C ARG A 1038 9.03 -27.25 -4.14
N HIS A 1039 9.48 -27.28 -2.89
CA HIS A 1039 10.84 -27.74 -2.52
C HIS A 1039 10.89 -29.22 -2.13
N HIS A 1040 9.78 -29.95 -2.28
CA HIS A 1040 9.71 -31.36 -2.00
C HIS A 1040 9.91 -32.13 -3.30
N VAL A 1041 10.98 -32.90 -3.39
CA VAL A 1041 11.10 -33.92 -4.43
C VAL A 1041 10.06 -35.00 -4.07
N GLY A 1042 8.98 -35.09 -4.84
CA GLY A 1042 8.00 -36.16 -4.66
C GLY A 1042 8.69 -37.53 -4.65
N GLU A 1043 8.17 -38.48 -3.88
CA GLU A 1043 8.67 -39.86 -3.97
C GLU A 1043 8.62 -40.29 -5.43
N ALA A 1044 9.73 -40.83 -5.96
CA ALA A 1044 9.76 -41.33 -7.34
C ALA A 1044 8.59 -42.30 -7.52
N GLN A 1045 7.64 -41.94 -8.40
CA GLN A 1045 6.47 -42.78 -8.61
C GLN A 1045 6.93 -44.17 -9.04
N LYS A 1046 6.55 -45.18 -8.26
CA LYS A 1046 6.95 -46.57 -8.49
C LYS A 1046 6.32 -47.17 -9.76
N SER A 1047 5.30 -46.52 -10.30
CA SER A 1047 4.54 -46.90 -11.49
C SER A 1047 4.03 -45.66 -12.22
N VAL A 1048 3.77 -45.79 -13.53
CA VAL A 1048 3.11 -44.75 -14.33
C VAL A 1048 1.69 -44.50 -13.77
N PRO A 1049 1.25 -43.23 -13.60
CA PRO A 1049 -0.11 -42.92 -13.17
C PRO A 1049 -1.17 -43.63 -14.01
N LEU A 1050 -2.20 -44.21 -13.37
CA LEU A 1050 -3.25 -44.96 -14.04
C LEU A 1050 -3.96 -44.13 -15.11
N ALA A 1051 -4.15 -42.84 -14.89
CA ALA A 1051 -4.83 -41.96 -15.83
C ALA A 1051 -4.06 -41.81 -17.15
N LEU A 1052 -2.72 -41.92 -17.12
CA LEU A 1052 -1.86 -41.84 -18.31
C LEU A 1052 -1.81 -43.14 -19.13
N LEU A 1053 -2.43 -44.22 -18.64
CA LEU A 1053 -2.54 -45.50 -19.36
C LEU A 1053 -3.72 -45.54 -20.33
N ARG A 1054 -4.49 -44.45 -20.42
CA ARG A 1054 -5.64 -44.28 -21.31
C ARG A 1054 -5.63 -42.89 -21.96
N GLU A 1055 -6.50 -42.71 -22.94
CA GLU A 1055 -6.77 -41.40 -23.55
C GLU A 1055 -7.31 -40.39 -22.50
N PRO A 1056 -7.09 -39.07 -22.70
CA PRO A 1056 -7.55 -38.04 -21.79
C PRO A 1056 -9.08 -38.03 -21.70
N SER A 1057 -9.60 -37.91 -20.46
CA SER A 1057 -11.04 -37.79 -20.23
C SER A 1057 -11.58 -36.47 -20.78
N GLN A 1058 -12.75 -36.53 -21.41
CA GLN A 1058 -13.53 -35.35 -21.76
C GLN A 1058 -14.34 -34.87 -20.56
N LEU A 1059 -14.49 -33.55 -20.43
CA LEU A 1059 -15.32 -32.94 -19.40
C LEU A 1059 -16.77 -33.42 -19.54
N GLN A 1060 -17.31 -33.94 -18.44
CA GLN A 1060 -18.74 -34.22 -18.34
C GLN A 1060 -19.44 -32.97 -17.79
N PRO A 1061 -20.34 -32.33 -18.56
CA PRO A 1061 -21.08 -31.18 -18.07
C PRO A 1061 -21.84 -31.49 -16.78
N ASP A 1062 -21.92 -30.50 -15.89
CA ASP A 1062 -22.71 -30.58 -14.66
C ASP A 1062 -24.18 -30.15 -14.93
N LEU A 1063 -24.98 -29.93 -13.89
CA LEU A 1063 -26.41 -29.63 -13.99
C LEU A 1063 -26.72 -28.31 -14.73
N ASP A 1064 -27.91 -28.23 -15.34
CA ASP A 1064 -28.42 -26.97 -15.89
C ASP A 1064 -28.45 -25.86 -14.83
N GLY A 1065 -27.99 -24.67 -15.21
CA GLY A 1065 -27.79 -23.53 -14.32
C GLY A 1065 -26.39 -23.43 -13.69
N SER A 1066 -25.45 -24.32 -14.03
CA SER A 1066 -24.06 -24.26 -13.57
C SER A 1066 -23.07 -23.64 -14.59
N ASN A 1067 -23.47 -23.55 -15.87
CA ASN A 1067 -22.67 -22.98 -16.96
C ASN A 1067 -23.57 -22.35 -18.05
N PRO A 1068 -23.77 -21.01 -18.05
CA PRO A 1068 -23.31 -20.08 -17.03
C PRO A 1068 -23.95 -20.37 -15.68
N PHE A 1069 -23.23 -20.09 -14.59
CA PHE A 1069 -23.77 -20.26 -13.24
C PHE A 1069 -24.95 -19.29 -12.99
N SER A 1070 -26.05 -19.76 -12.42
CA SER A 1070 -27.19 -18.90 -12.05
C SER A 1070 -27.95 -19.52 -10.88
N TYR A 1071 -27.99 -18.83 -9.74
CA TYR A 1071 -28.81 -19.23 -8.59
C TYR A 1071 -30.31 -19.32 -8.94
N PRO A 1072 -30.91 -18.36 -9.67
CA PRO A 1072 -32.29 -18.48 -10.15
C PRO A 1072 -32.61 -19.76 -10.92
N ARG A 1073 -31.66 -20.28 -11.72
CA ARG A 1073 -31.86 -21.49 -12.53
C ARG A 1073 -31.44 -22.78 -11.79
N LEU A 1074 -30.40 -22.70 -10.98
CA LEU A 1074 -29.82 -23.85 -10.31
C LEU A 1074 -30.57 -24.19 -9.01
N VAL A 1075 -30.77 -23.20 -8.13
CA VAL A 1075 -31.21 -23.41 -6.74
C VAL A 1075 -32.69 -23.12 -6.54
N GLN A 1076 -33.17 -21.98 -7.01
CA GLN A 1076 -34.55 -21.55 -6.75
C GLN A 1076 -35.62 -22.59 -7.16
N PRO A 1077 -35.50 -23.34 -8.28
CA PRO A 1077 -36.50 -24.33 -8.66
C PRO A 1077 -36.60 -25.52 -7.70
N VAL A 1078 -35.55 -25.81 -6.92
CA VAL A 1078 -35.59 -26.80 -5.83
C VAL A 1078 -36.40 -26.23 -4.67
N LEU A 1079 -36.10 -24.99 -4.27
CA LEU A 1079 -36.79 -24.32 -3.16
C LEU A 1079 -38.29 -24.13 -3.46
N ASP A 1080 -38.62 -23.68 -4.67
CA ASP A 1080 -40.01 -23.48 -5.12
C ASP A 1080 -40.84 -24.76 -4.99
N ARG A 1081 -40.25 -25.93 -5.27
CA ARG A 1081 -40.94 -27.23 -5.22
C ARG A 1081 -40.96 -27.89 -3.85
N LYS A 1082 -39.96 -27.62 -3.00
CA LYS A 1082 -39.71 -28.43 -1.79
C LYS A 1082 -39.81 -27.64 -0.48
N CYS A 1083 -39.72 -26.31 -0.53
CA CYS A 1083 -39.56 -25.50 0.67
C CYS A 1083 -40.54 -24.33 0.75
N VAL A 1084 -40.84 -23.66 -0.36
CA VAL A 1084 -41.58 -22.37 -0.36
C VAL A 1084 -42.96 -22.48 0.29
N GLU A 1085 -43.73 -23.52 -0.01
CA GLU A 1085 -45.10 -23.68 0.52
C GLU A 1085 -45.12 -23.75 2.06
N CYS A 1086 -44.40 -24.72 2.65
CA CYS A 1086 -44.35 -24.85 4.10
C CYS A 1086 -43.70 -23.65 4.80
N HIS A 1087 -42.70 -23.02 4.17
CA HIS A 1087 -42.08 -21.80 4.71
C HIS A 1087 -43.04 -20.60 4.67
N ALA A 1088 -43.92 -20.52 3.67
CA ALA A 1088 -44.97 -19.49 3.61
C ALA A 1088 -46.07 -19.74 4.65
N GLU A 1089 -46.46 -20.99 4.89
CA GLU A 1089 -47.44 -21.36 5.93
C GLU A 1089 -46.94 -21.07 7.36
N ASN A 1090 -45.62 -21.12 7.57
CA ASN A 1090 -44.97 -20.92 8.86
C ASN A 1090 -44.10 -19.66 8.89
N ALA A 1091 -44.54 -18.59 8.24
CA ALA A 1091 -43.77 -17.36 8.06
C ALA A 1091 -43.35 -16.66 9.39
N ASP A 1092 -43.97 -17.00 10.52
CA ASP A 1092 -43.60 -16.52 11.86
C ASP A 1092 -42.34 -17.23 12.42
N ARG A 1093 -41.96 -18.38 11.87
CA ARG A 1093 -40.88 -19.26 12.38
C ARG A 1093 -39.86 -19.66 11.32
N ALA A 1094 -40.20 -19.59 10.04
CA ALA A 1094 -39.35 -19.99 8.93
C ALA A 1094 -38.92 -18.79 8.09
N PRO A 1095 -37.68 -18.76 7.56
CA PRO A 1095 -37.25 -17.70 6.66
C PRO A 1095 -38.02 -17.76 5.33
N ASN A 1096 -38.22 -16.60 4.69
CA ASN A 1096 -38.84 -16.52 3.38
C ASN A 1096 -37.90 -17.08 2.29
N LEU A 1097 -38.29 -18.19 1.67
CA LEU A 1097 -37.56 -18.85 0.58
C LEU A 1097 -38.17 -18.63 -0.81
N ALA A 1098 -39.15 -17.73 -0.92
CA ALA A 1098 -39.69 -17.33 -2.22
C ALA A 1098 -38.71 -16.43 -2.98
N ARG A 1099 -39.06 -16.12 -4.23
CA ARG A 1099 -38.32 -15.16 -5.06
C ARG A 1099 -38.44 -13.74 -4.50
N GLU A 1100 -39.64 -13.37 -4.06
CA GLU A 1100 -40.00 -12.03 -3.61
C GLU A 1100 -39.97 -11.89 -2.08
N PRO A 1101 -39.67 -10.69 -1.54
CA PRO A 1101 -39.30 -9.48 -2.28
C PRO A 1101 -37.86 -9.54 -2.81
N ILE A 1102 -37.65 -9.07 -4.05
CA ILE A 1102 -36.29 -8.88 -4.58
C ILE A 1102 -35.63 -7.69 -3.87
N ALA A 1103 -34.49 -7.94 -3.22
CA ALA A 1103 -33.70 -6.91 -2.55
C ALA A 1103 -32.23 -7.01 -3.00
N ARG A 1104 -31.59 -5.86 -3.27
CA ARG A 1104 -30.23 -5.81 -3.86
C ARG A 1104 -30.10 -6.65 -5.14
N LYS A 1105 -31.19 -6.76 -5.92
CA LYS A 1105 -31.28 -7.58 -7.14
C LYS A 1105 -31.12 -9.09 -6.89
N TRP A 1106 -31.33 -9.55 -5.66
CA TRP A 1106 -31.31 -10.96 -5.29
C TRP A 1106 -32.68 -11.40 -4.79
N TYR A 1107 -32.98 -12.69 -4.98
CA TYR A 1107 -34.20 -13.30 -4.44
C TYR A 1107 -34.19 -13.30 -2.90
N ALA A 1108 -35.38 -13.22 -2.29
CA ALA A 1108 -35.52 -13.27 -0.83
C ALA A 1108 -34.89 -14.55 -0.25
N SER A 1109 -35.07 -15.68 -0.94
CA SER A 1109 -34.41 -16.95 -0.65
C SER A 1109 -32.89 -16.85 -0.52
N TYR A 1110 -32.22 -16.20 -1.48
CA TYR A 1110 -30.79 -16.02 -1.46
C TYR A 1110 -30.36 -15.17 -0.27
N GLY A 1111 -31.00 -14.02 -0.07
CA GLY A 1111 -30.70 -13.12 1.04
C GLY A 1111 -30.86 -13.79 2.41
N ASN A 1112 -31.87 -14.65 2.56
CA ASN A 1112 -32.10 -15.40 3.80
C ASN A 1112 -31.16 -16.59 4.01
N LEU A 1113 -30.69 -17.22 2.92
CA LEU A 1113 -29.83 -18.40 2.99
C LEU A 1113 -28.35 -18.05 3.06
N VAL A 1114 -27.86 -17.14 2.21
CA VAL A 1114 -26.43 -16.98 1.93
C VAL A 1114 -25.61 -16.66 3.18
N GLU A 1115 -26.08 -15.74 4.04
CA GLU A 1115 -25.32 -15.29 5.20
C GLU A 1115 -25.30 -16.33 6.33
N ARG A 1116 -26.45 -16.96 6.60
CA ARG A 1116 -26.65 -17.86 7.74
C ARG A 1116 -26.33 -19.31 7.44
N PHE A 1117 -26.66 -19.76 6.23
CA PHE A 1117 -26.64 -21.15 5.82
C PHE A 1117 -25.69 -21.40 4.63
N GLY A 1118 -25.38 -20.38 3.84
CA GLY A 1118 -24.42 -20.46 2.73
C GLY A 1118 -22.97 -20.68 3.17
N PHE A 1119 -22.09 -20.82 2.19
CA PHE A 1119 -20.64 -20.77 2.35
C PHE A 1119 -20.09 -19.48 1.72
N HIS A 1120 -19.52 -18.60 2.55
CA HIS A 1120 -18.89 -17.34 2.14
C HIS A 1120 -17.61 -17.03 2.95
N ASP A 1121 -17.17 -17.95 3.81
CA ASP A 1121 -16.03 -17.74 4.69
C ASP A 1121 -15.12 -18.97 4.72
N TYR A 1122 -13.91 -18.80 4.20
CA TYR A 1122 -12.86 -19.82 4.24
C TYR A 1122 -12.22 -19.99 5.62
N GLN A 1123 -12.49 -19.06 6.56
CA GLN A 1123 -11.87 -18.91 7.89
C GLN A 1123 -10.37 -18.57 7.84
N ASP A 1124 -9.60 -19.31 7.05
CA ASP A 1124 -8.22 -19.02 6.68
C ASP A 1124 -8.21 -18.01 5.52
N GLY A 1125 -7.53 -16.87 5.69
CA GLY A 1125 -7.49 -15.81 4.69
C GLY A 1125 -6.67 -16.13 3.44
N TYR A 1126 -5.84 -17.18 3.48
CA TYR A 1126 -4.84 -17.46 2.46
C TYR A 1126 -5.01 -18.82 1.80
N ARG A 1127 -5.51 -19.82 2.56
CA ARG A 1127 -5.60 -21.21 2.11
C ARG A 1127 -7.01 -21.74 2.15
N THR A 1128 -7.24 -22.83 1.44
CA THR A 1128 -8.37 -23.72 1.70
C THR A 1128 -7.93 -24.79 2.67
N THR A 1129 -8.72 -25.05 3.71
CA THR A 1129 -8.50 -26.20 4.61
C THR A 1129 -9.31 -27.39 4.08
N PRO A 1130 -8.68 -28.52 3.68
CA PRO A 1130 -9.39 -29.68 3.17
C PRO A 1130 -10.50 -30.16 4.11
N GLY A 1131 -11.70 -30.33 3.58
CA GLY A 1131 -12.90 -30.75 4.33
C GLY A 1131 -13.64 -29.63 5.06
N GLN A 1132 -13.10 -28.41 5.10
CA GLN A 1132 -13.72 -27.22 5.69
C GLN A 1132 -14.07 -26.18 4.61
N PHE A 1133 -14.59 -26.64 3.48
CA PHE A 1133 -14.93 -25.81 2.33
C PHE A 1133 -16.32 -26.15 1.79
N GLY A 1134 -16.96 -25.16 1.16
CA GLY A 1134 -18.16 -25.34 0.36
C GLY A 1134 -19.31 -25.97 1.14
N ALA A 1135 -19.99 -26.94 0.52
CA ALA A 1135 -21.10 -27.65 1.15
C ALA A 1135 -20.71 -28.32 2.47
N ARG A 1136 -19.49 -28.87 2.58
CA ARG A 1136 -19.04 -29.57 3.81
C ARG A 1136 -18.90 -28.64 5.02
N ALA A 1137 -18.67 -27.35 4.79
CA ALA A 1137 -18.57 -26.32 5.82
C ALA A 1137 -19.86 -25.49 5.99
N SER A 1138 -20.88 -25.77 5.20
CA SER A 1138 -22.15 -25.04 5.21
C SER A 1138 -23.14 -25.62 6.23
N LYS A 1139 -23.83 -24.72 6.96
CA LYS A 1139 -24.92 -25.12 7.85
C LYS A 1139 -26.13 -25.65 7.10
N LEU A 1140 -26.33 -25.26 5.84
CA LEU A 1140 -27.44 -25.75 5.02
C LEU A 1140 -27.31 -27.26 4.79
N TYR A 1141 -26.12 -27.70 4.36
CA TYR A 1141 -25.89 -29.11 4.06
C TYR A 1141 -26.00 -29.98 5.32
N ASP A 1142 -25.41 -29.56 6.44
CA ASP A 1142 -25.54 -30.27 7.73
C ASP A 1142 -27.00 -30.41 8.17
N LEU A 1143 -27.80 -29.36 7.99
CA LEU A 1143 -29.24 -29.39 8.30
C LEU A 1143 -29.99 -30.37 7.39
N LEU A 1144 -29.74 -30.35 6.08
CA LEU A 1144 -30.40 -31.23 5.13
C LEU A 1144 -30.02 -32.71 5.33
N GLN A 1145 -28.77 -32.99 5.71
CA GLN A 1145 -28.31 -34.36 6.02
C GLN A 1145 -28.98 -34.93 7.28
N LYS A 1146 -29.25 -34.10 8.29
CA LYS A 1146 -29.99 -34.53 9.50
C LYS A 1146 -31.48 -34.76 9.24
N GLY A 1147 -31.99 -34.32 8.10
CA GLY A 1147 -33.40 -34.29 7.76
C GLY A 1147 -34.07 -32.99 8.20
N HIS A 1148 -35.02 -32.53 7.39
CA HIS A 1148 -35.78 -31.30 7.65
C HIS A 1148 -37.27 -31.56 7.52
N TYR A 1149 -37.90 -31.94 8.63
CA TYR A 1149 -39.31 -32.37 8.68
C TYR A 1149 -39.59 -33.49 7.66
N ASP A 1150 -40.64 -33.33 6.85
CA ASP A 1150 -41.07 -34.33 5.87
C ASP A 1150 -40.40 -34.13 4.48
N VAL A 1151 -39.45 -33.20 4.36
CA VAL A 1151 -38.78 -32.91 3.09
C VAL A 1151 -37.87 -34.07 2.69
N GLN A 1152 -38.09 -34.60 1.49
CA GLN A 1152 -37.23 -35.59 0.83
C GLN A 1152 -36.70 -34.98 -0.47
N LEU A 1153 -35.38 -34.86 -0.56
CA LEU A 1153 -34.66 -34.40 -1.75
C LEU A 1153 -34.13 -35.60 -2.53
N THR A 1154 -34.27 -35.55 -3.84
CA THR A 1154 -33.53 -36.46 -4.73
C THR A 1154 -32.04 -36.09 -4.75
N ASP A 1155 -31.18 -37.01 -5.20
CA ASP A 1155 -29.74 -36.76 -5.31
C ASP A 1155 -29.43 -35.55 -6.20
N GLU A 1156 -30.18 -35.37 -7.31
CA GLU A 1156 -30.05 -34.19 -8.16
C GLU A 1156 -30.43 -32.90 -7.43
N GLU A 1157 -31.55 -32.89 -6.71
CA GLU A 1157 -32.02 -31.71 -5.96
C GLU A 1157 -31.03 -31.31 -4.86
N LEU A 1158 -30.42 -32.29 -4.16
CA LEU A 1158 -29.37 -32.02 -3.19
C LEU A 1158 -28.08 -31.54 -3.86
N HIS A 1159 -27.71 -32.09 -5.02
CA HIS A 1159 -26.54 -31.66 -5.79
C HIS A 1159 -26.66 -30.21 -6.25
N ARG A 1160 -27.85 -29.76 -6.69
CA ARG A 1160 -28.11 -28.35 -7.04
C ARG A 1160 -27.78 -27.38 -5.89
N LEU A 1161 -28.17 -27.74 -4.67
CA LEU A 1161 -27.92 -26.94 -3.47
C LEU A 1161 -26.45 -26.97 -3.07
N THR A 1162 -25.81 -28.14 -3.12
CA THR A 1162 -24.41 -28.31 -2.71
C THR A 1162 -23.42 -27.72 -3.71
N LEU A 1163 -23.70 -27.80 -5.02
CA LEU A 1163 -22.90 -27.14 -6.06
C LEU A 1163 -22.87 -25.62 -5.89
N TRP A 1164 -24.00 -25.02 -5.49
CA TRP A 1164 -24.04 -23.60 -5.16
C TRP A 1164 -23.14 -23.24 -3.98
N LEU A 1165 -23.16 -24.04 -2.91
CA LEU A 1165 -22.29 -23.84 -1.75
C LEU A 1165 -20.80 -24.00 -2.12
N ASP A 1166 -20.48 -24.98 -2.96
CA ASP A 1166 -19.12 -25.22 -3.47
C ASP A 1166 -18.61 -24.09 -4.39
N CYS A 1167 -19.50 -23.29 -4.99
CA CYS A 1167 -19.13 -22.14 -5.83
C CYS A 1167 -19.14 -20.82 -5.04
N ALA A 1168 -18.79 -20.87 -3.75
CA ALA A 1168 -18.79 -19.71 -2.84
C ALA A 1168 -20.14 -18.99 -2.76
N SER A 1169 -21.23 -19.74 -2.92
CA SER A 1169 -22.61 -19.26 -2.79
C SER A 1169 -22.92 -18.03 -3.65
N MET A 1170 -22.38 -17.94 -4.86
CA MET A 1170 -22.67 -16.84 -5.80
C MET A 1170 -24.15 -16.85 -6.26
N PHE A 1171 -24.66 -15.68 -6.67
CA PHE A 1171 -26.01 -15.50 -7.22
C PHE A 1171 -26.00 -15.44 -8.76
N TYR A 1172 -25.20 -14.54 -9.34
CA TYR A 1172 -25.08 -14.33 -10.79
C TYR A 1172 -23.77 -14.90 -11.34
N GLY A 1173 -23.83 -15.47 -12.54
CA GLY A 1173 -22.66 -15.99 -13.28
C GLY A 1173 -22.28 -15.15 -14.49
N VAL A 1174 -22.64 -13.87 -14.52
CA VAL A 1174 -22.17 -12.83 -15.46
C VAL A 1174 -22.10 -11.47 -14.75
N TYR A 1175 -21.46 -10.50 -15.40
CA TYR A 1175 -21.30 -9.14 -14.90
C TYR A 1175 -22.14 -8.07 -15.65
N GLU A 1176 -22.87 -8.42 -16.71
CA GLU A 1176 -23.50 -7.45 -17.62
C GLU A 1176 -25.02 -7.57 -17.77
N ASP A 1177 -25.57 -8.79 -17.75
CA ASP A 1177 -26.98 -9.05 -18.10
C ASP A 1177 -27.69 -9.89 -17.04
N GLU A 1178 -28.32 -9.20 -16.09
CA GLU A 1178 -29.12 -9.81 -15.01
C GLU A 1178 -30.44 -10.40 -15.52
N GLN A 1179 -31.04 -9.80 -16.57
CA GLN A 1179 -32.39 -10.14 -17.03
C GLN A 1179 -32.42 -11.44 -17.82
N GLY A 1180 -31.33 -11.78 -18.52
CA GLY A 1180 -31.20 -13.07 -19.21
C GLY A 1180 -30.90 -14.27 -18.30
N GLN A 1181 -30.54 -14.03 -17.02
CA GLN A 1181 -30.17 -15.08 -16.06
C GLN A 1181 -31.22 -15.41 -15.00
N ALA A 1182 -32.19 -14.51 -14.79
CA ALA A 1182 -33.32 -14.66 -13.87
C ALA A 1182 -34.48 -15.41 -14.52
#